data_AF-A0A8T5M7M3-F1
#
_entry.id   AF-A0A8T5M7M3-F1
#
_cell.length_a   1.000
_cell.length_b   1.000
_cell.length_c   1.000
_cell.angle_alpha   90.00
_cell.angle_beta   90.00
_cell.angle_gamma   90.00
#
_symmetry.space_group_name_H-M   'P 1'
#
loop_
_entity.id
_entity.type
_entity.pdbx_description
1 polymer ?
#
loop_
_entity_poly.entity_id
_entity_poly.type
_entity_poly.pdbx_seq_one_letter_code
_entity_poly.pdbx_strand_id
1 'polypeptide(L)'
;FNETDLKTFIDGDLKNKTTLTSQLSELDDGMEVWIGRSYLQQTNMWNGTIDDFMVFKRGLSDEEVTALYDASANQYAHQFTGLENKTHTFTGYAVDKGGNSAQTEGRSFHVGPIIDVSSSYCGSIPLSTPGGYYRLIESFLSSLNSGICLEIIAKDVVLDGNGYTITLNPDPTNSVKGVYSYGTSGLVIKNLKVEGFSNGINLAGVTDSLVKNNSLLRGEGEGIVYGLKIGSSSENIRVINNTISSNDRGIQLQNANYNLIQDNVISSSLYDGVYITNSLGNKLIGNVINYTTNGAGITIGADAWVSSNNLLERNVLHNNAYGVRFAGGGTVRDNLLLNNQIFNNTQRSVYDIAGAVGVNYLVYNNSFGEIKWTNTNFLNTMIVKGNLTFPGTVKIEQNFAELDDVLFAPDEKINSSAEITLYDYPGQGIEEPVILRNNMFLCNETTTPRCYNFTSLDAGIIIFNVSSWSNYRIGKLGFIFDCDTLGVANKDYVLGRDISITGDCFIITADNITLDGNGYSITGDGDSSDYGVHADGVRNATIKNLDIINFGHGIYLDGTNYSTVRNVNNTDTTTAVDFGLRLEDSNNNLVEDSVFDSSVSTKTSYGVSLGNSFNNEFRNNNITSIDEGLILASSSNNVFKGGAIEGDSYYYGVDIRSGSHNNTFENVGISLEDTSANEISFTVSSSNGTRLINTFFGRYKFNDGIKGTLIFENTQFGKIQFLESVNGSGANLSHDVRIGNNSVTVESGNNPGLNESANITLYGIGDRGFDNIAVLRDGRRCPDGICYNFTSLTDEDVSFNVNYWTNYSIGEGGLYNCRELNEPNKVYVLRND
;
A
#
# COMPACT_ATOMS: atom_id res chain seq x y z
N PHE A 1 -34.33 26.69 -34.11
CA PHE A 1 -33.89 28.11 -34.12
C PHE A 1 -34.21 28.66 -35.50
N ASN A 2 -35.14 29.60 -35.62
CA ASN A 2 -35.48 30.25 -36.91
C ASN A 2 -34.86 31.64 -37.05
N GLU A 3 -33.92 31.99 -36.15
CA GLU A 3 -33.19 33.27 -36.01
C GLU A 3 -34.03 34.55 -35.92
N THR A 4 -35.36 34.42 -35.92
CA THR A 4 -36.27 35.54 -36.21
C THR A 4 -37.30 35.77 -35.12
N ASP A 5 -37.53 34.84 -34.21
CA ASP A 5 -38.56 35.00 -33.18
C ASP A 5 -37.98 34.96 -31.76
N LEU A 6 -38.18 36.04 -31.00
CA LEU A 6 -37.98 36.08 -29.54
C LEU A 6 -39.34 35.85 -28.86
N LYS A 7 -39.45 34.78 -28.08
CA LYS A 7 -40.66 34.43 -27.33
C LYS A 7 -40.39 34.57 -25.83
N THR A 8 -41.38 35.08 -25.09
CA THR A 8 -41.36 35.17 -23.63
C THR A 8 -42.51 34.35 -23.06
N PHE A 9 -42.16 33.44 -22.15
CA PHE A 9 -43.09 32.59 -21.44
C PHE A 9 -43.13 33.01 -19.96
N ILE A 10 -44.31 32.95 -19.35
CA ILE A 10 -44.48 33.13 -17.89
C ILE A 10 -45.35 31.96 -17.44
N ASP A 11 -44.88 31.22 -16.44
CA ASP A 11 -45.54 30.03 -15.90
C ASP A 11 -45.88 28.98 -16.97
N GLY A 12 -44.93 28.71 -17.88
CA GLY A 12 -45.09 27.76 -18.98
C GLY A 12 -45.92 28.28 -20.17
N ASP A 13 -46.70 29.34 -19.99
CA ASP A 13 -47.54 29.92 -21.04
C ASP A 13 -46.80 30.95 -21.89
N LEU A 14 -46.97 30.90 -23.21
CA LEU A 14 -46.50 31.95 -24.11
C LEU A 14 -47.25 33.26 -23.83
N LYS A 15 -46.54 34.28 -23.33
CA LYS A 15 -47.14 35.60 -23.02
C LYS A 15 -46.83 36.65 -24.08
N ASN A 16 -45.68 36.54 -24.74
CA ASN A 16 -45.28 37.51 -25.76
C ASN A 16 -44.42 36.87 -26.85
N LYS A 17 -44.55 37.37 -28.08
CA LYS A 17 -43.72 36.99 -29.22
C LYS A 17 -43.36 38.25 -29.99
N THR A 18 -42.06 38.46 -30.20
CA THR A 18 -41.51 39.52 -31.04
C THR A 18 -40.75 38.89 -32.20
N THR A 19 -41.14 39.21 -33.42
CA THR A 19 -40.40 38.81 -34.62
C THR A 19 -39.37 39.89 -34.95
N LEU A 20 -38.10 39.53 -34.90
CA LEU A 20 -36.95 40.35 -35.24
C LEU A 20 -36.78 40.40 -36.77
N THR A 21 -36.68 41.62 -37.32
CA THR A 21 -36.54 41.87 -38.76
C THR A 21 -35.09 41.83 -39.27
N SER A 22 -34.13 41.51 -38.39
CA SER A 22 -32.69 41.37 -38.68
C SER A 22 -32.11 40.24 -37.83
N GLN A 23 -30.99 39.66 -38.27
CA GLN A 23 -30.23 38.70 -37.45
C GLN A 23 -29.88 39.33 -36.09
N LEU A 24 -29.92 38.51 -35.03
CA LEU A 24 -29.31 38.87 -33.74
C LEU A 24 -27.85 39.22 -34.02
N SER A 25 -27.41 40.42 -33.63
CA SER A 25 -26.02 40.84 -33.79
C SER A 25 -25.09 39.74 -33.26
N GLU A 26 -24.09 39.35 -34.03
CA GLU A 26 -23.03 38.44 -33.58
C GLU A 26 -22.53 38.92 -32.21
N LEU A 27 -22.62 38.04 -31.21
CA LEU A 27 -22.02 38.30 -29.91
C LEU A 27 -20.50 38.18 -30.11
N ASP A 28 -19.84 39.32 -30.37
CA ASP A 28 -18.39 39.39 -30.42
C ASP A 28 -17.79 39.03 -29.05
N ASP A 29 -16.59 38.47 -29.08
CA ASP A 29 -15.82 38.08 -27.90
C ASP A 29 -15.59 39.31 -27.00
N GLY A 30 -16.18 39.29 -25.80
CA GLY A 30 -16.11 40.40 -24.83
C GLY A 30 -17.38 41.24 -24.65
N MET A 31 -18.49 40.97 -25.36
CA MET A 31 -19.77 41.62 -25.06
C MET A 31 -20.42 41.06 -23.79
N GLU A 32 -20.66 41.93 -22.80
CA GLU A 32 -21.44 41.57 -21.60
C GLU A 32 -22.92 41.32 -21.97
N VAL A 33 -23.47 40.19 -21.54
CA VAL A 33 -24.91 39.87 -21.66
C VAL A 33 -25.62 40.27 -20.37
N TRP A 34 -26.65 41.11 -20.50
CA TRP A 34 -27.34 41.71 -19.35
C TRP A 34 -28.73 41.08 -19.22
N ILE A 35 -29.05 40.58 -18.03
CA ILE A 35 -30.38 40.03 -17.70
C ILE A 35 -31.11 41.06 -16.83
N GLY A 36 -32.38 41.33 -17.14
CA GLY A 36 -33.18 42.28 -16.37
C GLY A 36 -32.87 43.76 -16.62
N ARG A 37 -32.03 44.10 -17.61
CA ARG A 37 -31.76 45.48 -18.04
C ARG A 37 -31.56 45.56 -19.55
N SER A 38 -32.05 46.65 -20.15
CA SER A 38 -31.74 46.99 -21.54
C SER A 38 -30.39 47.71 -21.65
N TYR A 39 -29.58 47.34 -22.66
CA TYR A 39 -28.35 48.06 -23.00
C TYR A 39 -28.61 49.54 -23.33
N LEU A 40 -29.73 49.84 -24.00
CA LEU A 40 -30.06 51.19 -24.51
C LEU A 40 -30.80 52.07 -23.50
N GLN A 41 -31.38 51.50 -22.43
CA GLN A 41 -32.16 52.25 -21.45
C GLN A 41 -31.74 51.88 -20.03
N GLN A 42 -30.83 52.67 -19.45
CA GLN A 42 -30.25 52.42 -18.13
C GLN A 42 -31.23 52.61 -16.95
N THR A 43 -32.46 53.06 -17.20
CA THR A 43 -33.43 53.43 -16.15
C THR A 43 -34.49 52.36 -15.86
N ASN A 44 -34.60 51.33 -16.71
CA ASN A 44 -35.56 50.23 -16.53
C ASN A 44 -34.80 48.96 -16.10
N MET A 45 -34.57 48.84 -14.80
CA MET A 45 -33.97 47.65 -14.19
C MET A 45 -35.08 46.79 -13.58
N TRP A 46 -35.09 45.51 -13.91
CA TRP A 46 -35.90 44.53 -13.21
C TRP A 46 -35.39 44.39 -11.77
N ASN A 47 -36.25 44.68 -10.80
CA ASN A 47 -35.94 44.58 -9.39
C ASN A 47 -36.52 43.27 -8.82
N GLY A 48 -35.72 42.21 -8.87
CA GLY A 48 -36.06 40.89 -8.36
C GLY A 48 -34.82 40.03 -8.15
N THR A 49 -34.99 38.89 -7.47
CA THR A 49 -33.97 37.85 -7.30
C THR A 49 -34.20 36.76 -8.34
N ILE A 50 -33.18 36.38 -9.10
CA ILE A 50 -33.22 35.23 -10.02
C ILE A 50 -32.63 34.04 -9.28
N ASP A 51 -33.31 32.90 -9.35
CA ASP A 51 -32.81 31.60 -8.94
C ASP A 51 -32.99 30.61 -10.11
N ASP A 52 -32.25 29.50 -10.11
CA ASP A 52 -32.34 28.41 -11.11
C ASP A 52 -32.19 28.84 -12.59
N PHE A 53 -31.24 29.75 -12.86
CA PHE A 53 -31.00 30.26 -14.21
C PHE A 53 -30.38 29.20 -15.15
N MET A 54 -30.99 29.01 -16.33
CA MET A 54 -30.51 28.09 -17.37
C MET A 54 -30.24 28.82 -18.70
N VAL A 55 -29.10 28.51 -19.33
CA VAL A 55 -28.75 28.97 -20.69
C VAL A 55 -28.63 27.77 -21.61
N PHE A 56 -29.30 27.83 -22.75
CA PHE A 56 -29.27 26.77 -23.76
C PHE A 56 -28.51 27.25 -24.99
N LYS A 57 -27.63 26.40 -25.53
CA LYS A 57 -26.93 26.64 -26.80
C LYS A 57 -27.84 26.56 -28.05
N ARG A 58 -29.15 26.51 -27.85
CA ARG A 58 -30.19 26.42 -28.88
C ARG A 58 -31.48 27.07 -28.39
N GLY A 59 -32.33 27.52 -29.30
CA GLY A 59 -33.71 27.86 -28.98
C GLY A 59 -34.52 26.61 -28.61
N LEU A 60 -35.40 26.74 -27.63
CA LEU A 60 -36.37 25.72 -27.22
C LEU A 60 -37.68 25.88 -28.00
N SER A 61 -38.41 24.77 -28.22
CA SER A 61 -39.79 24.82 -28.70
C SER A 61 -40.76 25.26 -27.60
N ASP A 62 -41.98 25.63 -27.98
CA ASP A 62 -43.01 26.08 -27.03
C ASP A 62 -43.37 24.92 -26.07
N GLU A 63 -43.37 23.68 -26.57
CA GLU A 63 -43.58 22.46 -25.80
C GLU A 63 -42.41 22.16 -24.86
N GLU A 64 -41.16 22.41 -25.27
CA GLU A 64 -39.97 22.21 -24.42
C GLU A 64 -39.93 23.22 -23.26
N VAL A 65 -40.32 24.48 -23.49
CA VAL A 65 -40.43 25.48 -22.42
C VAL A 65 -41.56 25.12 -21.44
N THR A 66 -42.69 24.65 -21.97
CA THR A 66 -43.80 24.15 -21.14
C THR A 66 -43.36 22.95 -20.31
N ALA A 67 -42.64 21.99 -20.90
CA ALA A 67 -42.13 20.81 -20.20
C ALA A 67 -41.11 21.15 -19.11
N LEU A 68 -40.26 22.17 -19.31
CA LEU A 68 -39.35 22.66 -18.27
C LEU A 68 -40.11 23.26 -17.09
N TYR A 69 -41.13 24.10 -17.35
CA TYR A 69 -41.99 24.62 -16.29
C TYR A 69 -42.73 23.49 -15.57
N ASP A 70 -43.33 22.56 -16.31
CA ASP A 70 -44.07 21.43 -15.73
C ASP A 70 -43.18 20.48 -14.93
N ALA A 71 -41.93 20.29 -15.32
CA ALA A 71 -40.96 19.50 -14.55
C ALA A 71 -40.60 20.17 -13.22
N SER A 72 -40.61 21.50 -13.14
CA SER A 72 -40.41 22.26 -11.90
C SER A 72 -41.68 22.37 -11.04
N ALA A 73 -42.86 22.42 -11.67
CA ALA A 73 -44.16 22.58 -11.01
C ALA A 73 -44.80 21.25 -10.56
N ASN A 74 -44.51 20.14 -11.26
CA ASN A 74 -45.13 18.83 -11.03
C ASN A 74 -44.05 17.74 -10.87
N GLN A 75 -43.44 17.68 -9.68
CA GLN A 75 -42.29 16.83 -9.36
C GLN A 75 -42.46 15.30 -9.55
N TYR A 76 -43.65 14.78 -9.93
CA TYR A 76 -43.92 13.34 -9.87
C TYR A 76 -44.58 12.67 -11.09
N ALA A 77 -45.10 13.38 -12.09
CA ALA A 77 -45.52 12.80 -13.39
C ALA A 77 -46.03 13.85 -14.38
N HIS A 78 -45.65 13.71 -15.66
CA HIS A 78 -46.32 14.35 -16.79
C HIS A 78 -46.69 13.29 -17.83
N GLN A 79 -47.90 13.37 -18.40
CA GLN A 79 -48.36 12.45 -19.45
C GLN A 79 -48.09 13.05 -20.83
N PHE A 80 -47.09 12.51 -21.52
CA PHE A 80 -46.83 12.86 -22.91
C PHE A 80 -47.85 12.19 -23.83
N THR A 81 -48.75 12.97 -24.42
CA THR A 81 -49.70 12.50 -25.46
C THR A 81 -49.31 13.08 -26.83
N GLY A 82 -49.69 12.41 -27.92
CA GLY A 82 -49.40 12.88 -29.27
C GLY A 82 -47.94 12.71 -29.71
N LEU A 83 -47.19 11.83 -29.05
CA LEU A 83 -45.81 11.52 -29.42
C LEU A 83 -45.74 10.90 -30.83
N GLU A 84 -44.78 11.36 -31.62
CA GLU A 84 -44.49 10.81 -32.95
C GLU A 84 -44.16 9.31 -32.86
N ASN A 85 -44.48 8.56 -33.93
CA ASN A 85 -44.11 7.14 -34.04
C ASN A 85 -42.60 6.97 -34.23
N LYS A 86 -41.87 6.97 -33.13
CA LYS A 86 -40.43 6.76 -33.07
C LYS A 86 -40.01 6.28 -31.68
N THR A 87 -38.73 5.97 -31.53
CA THR A 87 -38.14 5.75 -30.21
C THR A 87 -37.82 7.09 -29.56
N HIS A 88 -38.34 7.30 -28.36
CA HIS A 88 -38.10 8.47 -27.54
C HIS A 88 -37.11 8.11 -26.45
N THR A 89 -36.13 8.98 -26.20
CA THR A 89 -35.16 8.84 -25.11
C THR A 89 -35.50 9.80 -23.98
N PHE A 90 -35.24 9.41 -22.75
CA PHE A 90 -35.36 10.27 -21.58
C PHE A 90 -34.24 10.01 -20.58
N THR A 91 -33.81 11.05 -19.89
CA THR A 91 -32.84 11.01 -18.80
C THR A 91 -33.46 11.76 -17.63
N GLY A 92 -33.48 11.15 -16.44
CA GLY A 92 -33.87 11.84 -15.22
C GLY A 92 -32.71 12.65 -14.67
N TYR A 93 -32.95 13.87 -14.21
CA TYR A 93 -31.98 14.70 -13.50
C TYR A 93 -32.47 14.93 -12.08
N ALA A 94 -31.56 14.90 -11.11
CA ALA A 94 -31.82 15.25 -9.72
C ALA A 94 -30.78 16.27 -9.27
N VAL A 95 -31.22 17.33 -8.60
CA VAL A 95 -30.34 18.38 -8.07
C VAL A 95 -30.52 18.43 -6.57
N ASP A 96 -29.42 18.42 -5.82
CA ASP A 96 -29.46 18.55 -4.37
C ASP A 96 -29.64 20.02 -3.94
N LYS A 97 -29.79 20.25 -2.63
CA LYS A 97 -29.99 21.60 -2.05
C LYS A 97 -28.77 22.52 -2.23
N GLY A 98 -27.60 21.97 -2.57
CA GLY A 98 -26.38 22.72 -2.87
C GLY A 98 -26.20 23.06 -4.34
N GLY A 99 -27.15 22.68 -5.21
CA GLY A 99 -27.06 22.88 -6.66
C GLY A 99 -26.28 21.80 -7.40
N ASN A 100 -25.87 20.72 -6.73
CA ASN A 100 -25.17 19.63 -7.39
C ASN A 100 -26.16 18.75 -8.16
N SER A 101 -25.97 18.60 -9.47
CA SER A 101 -26.84 17.80 -10.33
C SER A 101 -26.28 16.40 -10.61
N ALA A 102 -27.08 15.36 -10.39
CA ALA A 102 -26.86 14.01 -10.87
C ALA A 102 -27.90 13.63 -11.94
N GLN A 103 -27.59 12.64 -12.77
CA GLN A 103 -28.50 12.14 -13.81
C GLN A 103 -28.61 10.62 -13.78
N THR A 104 -29.77 10.09 -14.19
CA THR A 104 -29.94 8.65 -14.42
C THR A 104 -29.19 8.23 -15.69
N GLU A 105 -29.06 6.93 -15.90
CA GLU A 105 -28.80 6.40 -17.23
C GLU A 105 -29.90 6.84 -18.22
N GLY A 106 -29.55 7.02 -19.49
CA GLY A 106 -30.52 7.32 -20.54
C GLY A 106 -31.40 6.10 -20.82
N ARG A 107 -32.72 6.27 -20.73
CA ARG A 107 -33.72 5.23 -21.02
C ARG A 107 -34.43 5.55 -22.33
N SER A 108 -35.04 4.54 -22.94
CA SER A 108 -35.84 4.76 -24.15
C SER A 108 -37.10 3.90 -24.17
N PHE A 109 -38.13 4.42 -24.82
CA PHE A 109 -39.37 3.71 -25.13
C PHE A 109 -39.77 3.97 -26.57
N HIS A 110 -40.42 3.01 -27.21
CA HIS A 110 -40.88 3.14 -28.59
C HIS A 110 -42.38 3.41 -28.63
N VAL A 111 -42.78 4.41 -29.42
CA VAL A 111 -44.17 4.69 -29.76
C VAL A 111 -44.33 4.29 -31.23
N GLY A 112 -45.23 3.35 -31.52
CA GLY A 112 -45.45 2.85 -32.88
C GLY A 112 -45.49 1.31 -32.96
N PRO A 113 -45.81 0.77 -34.15
CA PRO A 113 -45.83 -0.67 -34.36
C PRO A 113 -44.41 -1.27 -34.35
N ILE A 114 -44.26 -2.41 -33.67
CA ILE A 114 -43.05 -3.23 -33.75
C ILE A 114 -43.16 -4.12 -34.99
N ILE A 115 -42.12 -4.12 -35.82
CA ILE A 115 -42.04 -4.91 -37.04
C ILE A 115 -41.17 -6.14 -36.73
N ASP A 116 -41.78 -7.32 -36.77
CA ASP A 116 -41.06 -8.57 -36.54
C ASP A 116 -40.21 -8.95 -37.76
N VAL A 117 -38.93 -9.24 -37.51
CA VAL A 117 -37.92 -9.62 -38.50
C VAL A 117 -37.65 -11.12 -38.40
N SER A 118 -37.85 -11.81 -39.52
CA SER A 118 -37.58 -13.24 -39.70
C SER A 118 -36.54 -13.47 -40.80
N SER A 119 -36.19 -14.74 -41.04
CA SER A 119 -35.30 -15.15 -42.14
C SER A 119 -35.62 -14.55 -43.51
N SER A 120 -36.89 -14.26 -43.79
CA SER A 120 -37.36 -13.64 -45.04
C SER A 120 -36.80 -12.24 -45.32
N TYR A 121 -36.31 -11.52 -44.32
CA TYR A 121 -35.68 -10.22 -44.52
C TYR A 121 -34.27 -10.31 -45.09
N CYS A 122 -33.57 -11.42 -44.80
CA CYS A 122 -32.18 -11.60 -45.18
C CYS A 122 -32.00 -11.54 -46.71
N GLY A 123 -31.32 -10.51 -47.21
CA GLY A 123 -31.03 -10.28 -48.64
C GLY A 123 -32.24 -9.96 -49.52
N SER A 124 -33.42 -9.76 -48.93
CA SER A 124 -34.67 -9.66 -49.70
C SER A 124 -35.54 -8.47 -49.31
N ILE A 125 -35.54 -8.02 -48.05
CA ILE A 125 -36.45 -6.97 -47.56
C ILE A 125 -35.66 -5.94 -46.75
N PRO A 126 -35.58 -4.67 -47.20
CA PRO A 126 -34.88 -3.63 -46.46
C PRO A 126 -35.70 -3.07 -45.29
N LEU A 127 -35.00 -2.74 -44.21
CA LEU A 127 -35.50 -2.04 -43.02
C LEU A 127 -35.67 -0.55 -43.37
N SER A 128 -36.86 -0.20 -43.85
CA SER A 128 -37.11 0.99 -44.67
C SER A 128 -38.12 1.98 -44.08
N THR A 129 -38.68 1.70 -42.90
CA THR A 129 -39.63 2.59 -42.22
C THR A 129 -38.87 3.59 -41.35
N PRO A 130 -38.90 4.91 -41.63
CA PRO A 130 -38.31 5.92 -40.75
C PRO A 130 -38.89 5.85 -39.35
N GLY A 131 -38.05 5.90 -38.32
CA GLY A 131 -38.48 5.72 -36.93
C GLY A 131 -38.87 4.28 -36.55
N GLY A 132 -38.77 3.33 -37.49
CA GLY A 132 -39.29 1.97 -37.31
C GLY A 132 -38.52 1.15 -36.26
N TYR A 133 -39.27 0.38 -35.46
CA TYR A 133 -38.71 -0.58 -34.50
C TYR A 133 -38.79 -1.99 -35.07
N TYR A 134 -37.65 -2.53 -35.46
CA TYR A 134 -37.51 -3.86 -36.02
C TYR A 134 -36.93 -4.81 -34.99
N ARG A 135 -37.60 -5.93 -34.75
CA ARG A 135 -37.21 -6.90 -33.73
C ARG A 135 -37.10 -8.29 -34.31
N LEU A 136 -35.97 -8.96 -34.09
CA LEU A 136 -35.84 -10.37 -34.45
C LEU A 136 -36.74 -11.23 -33.56
N ILE A 137 -37.42 -12.19 -34.18
CA ILE A 137 -38.30 -13.16 -33.50
C ILE A 137 -37.74 -14.59 -33.52
N GLU A 138 -36.68 -14.83 -34.28
CA GLU A 138 -36.03 -16.13 -34.41
C GLU A 138 -34.55 -15.95 -34.77
N SER A 139 -33.71 -16.94 -34.42
CA SER A 139 -32.39 -17.07 -35.01
C SER A 139 -32.51 -17.74 -36.37
N PHE A 140 -31.70 -17.34 -37.35
CA PHE A 140 -31.75 -17.93 -38.68
C PHE A 140 -30.38 -17.99 -39.38
N LEU A 141 -30.27 -18.95 -40.30
CA LEU A 141 -29.11 -19.17 -41.16
C LEU A 141 -29.34 -18.48 -42.52
N SER A 142 -28.44 -17.59 -42.89
CA SER A 142 -28.36 -16.94 -44.20
C SER A 142 -27.85 -17.93 -45.25
N SER A 143 -28.51 -17.96 -46.41
CA SER A 143 -28.08 -18.71 -47.60
C SER A 143 -27.44 -17.81 -48.67
N LEU A 144 -27.02 -16.61 -48.29
CA LEU A 144 -26.44 -15.63 -49.22
C LEU A 144 -25.01 -16.03 -49.62
N ASN A 145 -24.70 -15.95 -50.92
CA ASN A 145 -23.34 -16.13 -51.45
C ASN A 145 -22.65 -14.80 -51.78
N SER A 146 -23.39 -13.68 -51.71
CA SER A 146 -22.88 -12.30 -51.80
C SER A 146 -23.96 -11.33 -51.34
N GLY A 147 -23.59 -10.11 -50.93
CA GLY A 147 -24.55 -9.04 -50.64
C GLY A 147 -24.74 -8.74 -49.15
N ILE A 148 -25.96 -8.45 -48.74
CA ILE A 148 -26.30 -7.95 -47.39
C ILE A 148 -27.42 -8.81 -46.84
N CYS A 149 -27.31 -9.27 -45.59
CA CYS A 149 -28.43 -9.92 -44.93
C CYS A 149 -29.47 -8.89 -44.48
N LEU A 150 -29.16 -8.02 -43.52
CA LEU A 150 -30.09 -6.99 -43.05
C LEU A 150 -29.63 -5.61 -43.52
N GLU A 151 -30.38 -5.01 -44.45
CA GLU A 151 -30.10 -3.67 -44.97
C GLU A 151 -31.00 -2.62 -44.31
N ILE A 152 -30.41 -1.59 -43.68
CA ILE A 152 -31.12 -0.45 -43.13
C ILE A 152 -30.98 0.73 -44.10
N ILE A 153 -32.10 1.20 -44.65
CA ILE A 153 -32.14 2.30 -45.62
C ILE A 153 -32.87 3.55 -45.12
N ALA A 154 -33.47 3.48 -43.93
CA ALA A 154 -34.19 4.60 -43.32
C ALA A 154 -33.47 5.18 -42.10
N LYS A 155 -33.85 6.40 -41.73
CA LYS A 155 -33.34 7.10 -40.54
C LYS A 155 -34.12 6.71 -39.28
N ASP A 156 -33.51 6.91 -38.12
CA ASP A 156 -34.12 6.70 -36.79
C ASP A 156 -34.62 5.26 -36.56
N VAL A 157 -33.99 4.28 -37.23
CA VAL A 157 -34.36 2.87 -37.17
C VAL A 157 -33.74 2.20 -35.96
N VAL A 158 -34.56 1.45 -35.20
CA VAL A 158 -34.08 0.51 -34.18
C VAL A 158 -34.09 -0.90 -34.75
N LEU A 159 -32.93 -1.57 -34.76
CA LEU A 159 -32.80 -3.00 -35.00
C LEU A 159 -32.44 -3.68 -33.66
N ASP A 160 -33.42 -4.37 -33.09
CA ASP A 160 -33.28 -5.16 -31.85
C ASP A 160 -33.17 -6.63 -32.19
N GLY A 161 -31.97 -7.20 -32.03
CA GLY A 161 -31.74 -8.62 -32.19
C GLY A 161 -32.48 -9.49 -31.17
N ASN A 162 -32.96 -8.91 -30.06
CA ASN A 162 -33.71 -9.61 -29.03
C ASN A 162 -33.01 -10.88 -28.50
N GLY A 163 -31.67 -10.92 -28.57
CA GLY A 163 -30.83 -12.06 -28.19
C GLY A 163 -30.68 -13.15 -29.26
N TYR A 164 -31.37 -13.03 -30.40
CA TYR A 164 -31.30 -13.97 -31.52
C TYR A 164 -30.05 -13.76 -32.37
N THR A 165 -29.73 -14.81 -33.14
CA THR A 165 -28.54 -14.90 -33.97
C THR A 165 -28.89 -14.87 -35.44
N ILE A 166 -28.19 -14.04 -36.21
CA ILE A 166 -28.03 -14.22 -37.65
C ILE A 166 -26.70 -14.92 -37.90
N THR A 167 -26.74 -16.04 -38.61
CA THR A 167 -25.54 -16.84 -38.93
C THR A 167 -25.37 -16.91 -40.44
N LEU A 168 -24.14 -16.81 -40.92
CA LEU A 168 -23.75 -17.20 -42.26
C LEU A 168 -22.82 -18.40 -42.14
N ASN A 169 -23.02 -19.44 -42.96
CA ASN A 169 -22.00 -20.47 -43.10
C ASN A 169 -20.77 -19.84 -43.77
N PRO A 170 -19.53 -20.12 -43.31
CA PRO A 170 -18.33 -19.41 -43.73
C PRO A 170 -18.28 -19.20 -45.26
N ASP A 171 -18.25 -17.93 -45.68
CA ASP A 171 -18.25 -17.51 -47.09
C ASP A 171 -16.80 -17.35 -47.57
N PRO A 172 -16.25 -18.29 -48.37
CA PRO A 172 -14.86 -18.24 -48.82
C PRO A 172 -14.54 -17.06 -49.75
N THR A 173 -15.54 -16.22 -50.08
CA THR A 173 -15.40 -15.05 -50.96
C THR A 173 -15.36 -13.71 -50.23
N ASN A 174 -15.51 -13.69 -48.90
CA ASN A 174 -15.47 -12.50 -48.05
C ASN A 174 -16.46 -11.37 -48.44
N SER A 175 -17.64 -11.68 -48.99
CA SER A 175 -18.47 -10.65 -49.65
C SER A 175 -19.82 -10.33 -48.98
N VAL A 176 -20.23 -11.09 -47.96
CA VAL A 176 -21.54 -10.95 -47.32
C VAL A 176 -21.49 -10.18 -46.01
N LYS A 177 -22.31 -9.13 -45.91
CA LYS A 177 -22.46 -8.29 -44.71
C LYS A 177 -23.67 -8.74 -43.88
N GLY A 178 -23.52 -8.82 -42.55
CA GLY A 178 -24.60 -9.16 -41.62
C GLY A 178 -25.64 -8.05 -41.54
N VAL A 179 -25.25 -6.90 -41.02
CA VAL A 179 -26.05 -5.66 -41.02
C VAL A 179 -25.32 -4.59 -41.82
N TYR A 180 -26.01 -3.91 -42.73
CA TYR A 180 -25.44 -2.83 -43.52
C TYR A 180 -26.34 -1.60 -43.55
N SER A 181 -25.72 -0.41 -43.49
CA SER A 181 -26.39 0.84 -43.78
C SER A 181 -25.46 1.85 -44.44
N TYR A 182 -26.02 2.71 -45.31
CA TYR A 182 -25.28 3.73 -46.03
C TYR A 182 -25.99 5.09 -45.98
N GLY A 183 -25.29 6.14 -45.53
CA GLY A 183 -25.79 7.52 -45.60
C GLY A 183 -27.00 7.82 -44.70
N THR A 184 -27.30 6.98 -43.72
CA THR A 184 -28.43 7.11 -42.79
C THR A 184 -28.00 7.75 -41.46
N SER A 185 -28.95 8.01 -40.57
CA SER A 185 -28.70 8.61 -39.26
C SER A 185 -29.66 8.07 -38.19
N GLY A 186 -29.33 8.22 -36.92
CA GLY A 186 -30.25 7.90 -35.81
C GLY A 186 -30.45 6.40 -35.56
N LEU A 187 -29.54 5.54 -36.03
CA LEU A 187 -29.72 4.09 -35.93
C LEU A 187 -29.46 3.59 -34.51
N VAL A 188 -30.23 2.60 -34.05
CA VAL A 188 -29.94 1.85 -32.83
C VAL A 188 -29.89 0.37 -33.15
N ILE A 189 -28.71 -0.23 -33.14
CA ILE A 189 -28.50 -1.66 -33.37
C ILE A 189 -28.10 -2.30 -32.04
N LYS A 190 -28.96 -3.18 -31.51
CA LYS A 190 -28.74 -3.76 -30.17
C LYS A 190 -29.14 -5.21 -30.03
N ASN A 191 -28.54 -5.89 -29.04
CA ASN A 191 -28.89 -7.24 -28.62
C ASN A 191 -28.86 -8.29 -29.74
N LEU A 192 -28.08 -8.06 -30.79
CA LEU A 192 -27.97 -8.95 -31.94
C LEU A 192 -26.71 -9.81 -31.83
N LYS A 193 -26.85 -11.10 -32.14
CA LYS A 193 -25.70 -11.98 -32.38
C LYS A 193 -25.48 -12.13 -33.89
N VAL A 194 -24.26 -11.91 -34.34
CA VAL A 194 -23.88 -11.97 -35.76
C VAL A 194 -22.69 -12.92 -35.91
N GLU A 195 -22.85 -13.97 -36.72
CA GLU A 195 -21.86 -15.03 -36.84
C GLU A 195 -21.51 -15.34 -38.31
N GLY A 196 -20.22 -15.47 -38.63
CA GLY A 196 -19.76 -15.99 -39.94
C GLY A 196 -19.76 -15.01 -41.12
N PHE A 197 -20.17 -13.76 -40.92
CA PHE A 197 -20.20 -12.73 -41.96
C PHE A 197 -18.83 -12.08 -42.16
N SER A 198 -18.52 -11.63 -43.39
CA SER A 198 -17.26 -10.91 -43.66
C SER A 198 -17.25 -9.53 -43.02
N ASN A 199 -18.39 -8.86 -42.96
CA ASN A 199 -18.60 -7.74 -42.05
C ASN A 199 -19.81 -8.02 -41.18
N GLY A 200 -19.66 -8.07 -39.86
CA GLY A 200 -20.80 -8.30 -38.98
C GLY A 200 -21.78 -7.13 -39.00
N ILE A 201 -21.32 -5.92 -38.67
CA ILE A 201 -22.09 -4.67 -38.78
C ILE A 201 -21.27 -3.63 -39.55
N ASN A 202 -21.80 -3.09 -40.65
CA ASN A 202 -21.11 -2.16 -41.54
C ASN A 202 -21.94 -0.87 -41.72
N LEU A 203 -21.50 0.25 -41.14
CA LEU A 203 -22.19 1.54 -41.24
C LEU A 203 -21.31 2.58 -41.97
N ALA A 204 -21.57 2.76 -43.26
CA ALA A 204 -20.78 3.64 -44.14
C ALA A 204 -21.47 5.01 -44.32
N GLY A 205 -20.81 6.10 -43.91
CA GLY A 205 -21.39 7.46 -43.98
C GLY A 205 -22.61 7.62 -43.07
N VAL A 206 -22.66 6.88 -41.96
CA VAL A 206 -23.76 6.91 -41.00
C VAL A 206 -23.43 7.88 -39.87
N THR A 207 -24.44 8.59 -39.37
CA THR A 207 -24.29 9.58 -38.30
C THR A 207 -25.21 9.33 -37.11
N ASP A 208 -24.87 9.90 -35.94
CA ASP A 208 -25.77 9.97 -34.77
C ASP A 208 -26.39 8.63 -34.37
N SER A 209 -25.57 7.57 -34.32
CA SER A 209 -26.06 6.19 -34.20
C SER A 209 -25.45 5.44 -33.01
N LEU A 210 -26.13 4.42 -32.51
CA LEU A 210 -25.76 3.61 -31.36
C LEU A 210 -25.72 2.12 -31.71
N VAL A 211 -24.56 1.49 -31.50
CA VAL A 211 -24.37 0.04 -31.61
C VAL A 211 -24.02 -0.49 -30.22
N LYS A 212 -24.94 -1.21 -29.58
CA LYS A 212 -24.73 -1.67 -28.19
C LYS A 212 -25.15 -3.10 -27.89
N ASN A 213 -24.46 -3.76 -26.96
CA ASN A 213 -24.84 -5.09 -26.46
C ASN A 213 -24.96 -6.15 -27.57
N ASN A 214 -24.19 -6.02 -28.65
CA ASN A 214 -24.16 -7.02 -29.72
C ASN A 214 -23.00 -7.99 -29.50
N SER A 215 -23.15 -9.21 -30.03
CA SER A 215 -22.09 -10.22 -30.05
C SER A 215 -21.74 -10.55 -31.50
N LEU A 216 -20.47 -10.36 -31.88
CA LEU A 216 -20.00 -10.54 -33.24
C LEU A 216 -18.87 -11.56 -33.25
N LEU A 217 -19.14 -12.75 -33.80
CA LEU A 217 -18.28 -13.93 -33.65
C LEU A 217 -17.88 -14.51 -35.02
N ARG A 218 -16.63 -14.97 -35.12
CA ARG A 218 -16.17 -15.83 -36.23
C ARG A 218 -16.41 -15.21 -37.62
N GLY A 219 -16.23 -13.91 -37.78
CA GLY A 219 -16.26 -13.28 -39.10
C GLY A 219 -14.97 -13.57 -39.87
N GLU A 220 -15.08 -13.85 -41.17
CA GLU A 220 -13.92 -13.96 -42.08
C GLU A 220 -13.39 -12.58 -42.54
N GLY A 221 -13.86 -11.50 -41.90
CA GLY A 221 -13.41 -10.12 -42.08
C GLY A 221 -13.62 -9.32 -40.79
N GLU A 222 -14.06 -8.07 -40.85
CA GLU A 222 -14.20 -7.22 -39.67
C GLU A 222 -15.51 -7.43 -38.88
N GLY A 223 -15.44 -7.39 -37.54
CA GLY A 223 -16.63 -7.44 -36.69
C GLY A 223 -17.55 -6.24 -36.95
N ILE A 224 -17.04 -5.03 -36.65
CA ILE A 224 -17.76 -3.77 -36.87
C ILE A 224 -16.92 -2.84 -37.76
N VAL A 225 -17.54 -2.23 -38.76
CA VAL A 225 -16.83 -1.29 -39.66
C VAL A 225 -17.59 -0.01 -39.93
N TYR A 226 -16.85 1.10 -39.93
CA TYR A 226 -17.35 2.43 -40.30
C TYR A 226 -16.48 3.13 -41.35
N GLY A 227 -17.16 3.82 -42.28
CA GLY A 227 -16.58 4.83 -43.18
C GLY A 227 -15.62 4.34 -44.29
N LEU A 228 -15.77 3.08 -44.74
CA LEU A 228 -15.02 2.48 -45.86
C LEU A 228 -15.08 3.23 -47.21
N LYS A 229 -15.93 4.25 -47.37
CA LYS A 229 -16.10 4.99 -48.64
C LYS A 229 -15.51 6.39 -48.56
N ILE A 230 -14.53 6.65 -49.42
CA ILE A 230 -13.91 7.97 -49.61
C ILE A 230 -14.99 9.00 -49.97
N GLY A 231 -15.04 10.12 -49.23
CA GLY A 231 -15.98 11.23 -49.46
C GLY A 231 -17.27 11.21 -48.62
N SER A 232 -17.45 10.24 -47.74
CA SER A 232 -18.59 10.20 -46.79
C SER A 232 -18.09 9.83 -45.39
N SER A 233 -18.06 10.80 -44.46
CA SER A 233 -17.60 10.57 -43.09
C SER A 233 -18.71 9.98 -42.22
N SER A 234 -18.36 9.00 -41.39
CA SER A 234 -19.23 8.50 -40.32
C SER A 234 -18.89 9.23 -39.02
N GLU A 235 -19.88 9.88 -38.40
CA GLU A 235 -19.66 10.77 -37.25
C GLU A 235 -20.66 10.53 -36.12
N ASN A 236 -20.23 10.79 -34.88
CA ASN A 236 -21.07 10.64 -33.68
C ASN A 236 -21.72 9.24 -33.55
N ILE A 237 -21.00 8.19 -33.96
CA ILE A 237 -21.38 6.80 -33.69
C ILE A 237 -20.85 6.39 -32.32
N ARG A 238 -21.72 5.76 -31.53
CA ARG A 238 -21.41 5.21 -30.20
C ARG A 238 -21.43 3.69 -30.27
N VAL A 239 -20.29 3.06 -30.03
CA VAL A 239 -20.14 1.60 -29.97
C VAL A 239 -19.87 1.20 -28.53
N ILE A 240 -20.88 0.65 -27.85
CA ILE A 240 -20.85 0.49 -26.39
C ILE A 240 -21.16 -0.94 -25.98
N ASN A 241 -20.34 -1.53 -25.12
CA ASN A 241 -20.61 -2.83 -24.49
C ASN A 241 -20.92 -3.96 -25.50
N ASN A 242 -20.15 -4.03 -26.59
CA ASN A 242 -20.22 -5.14 -27.54
C ASN A 242 -19.13 -6.17 -27.25
N THR A 243 -19.42 -7.44 -27.55
CA THR A 243 -18.45 -8.54 -27.48
C THR A 243 -18.09 -8.97 -28.90
N ILE A 244 -16.83 -8.79 -29.30
CA ILE A 244 -16.37 -9.05 -30.67
C ILE A 244 -15.20 -10.02 -30.60
N SER A 245 -15.31 -11.19 -31.23
CA SER A 245 -14.21 -12.17 -31.15
C SER A 245 -14.01 -13.02 -32.39
N SER A 246 -12.76 -13.42 -32.65
CA SER A 246 -12.39 -14.29 -33.77
C SER A 246 -12.76 -13.69 -35.13
N ASN A 247 -12.43 -12.42 -35.33
CA ASN A 247 -12.60 -11.68 -36.59
C ASN A 247 -11.22 -11.26 -37.12
N ASP A 248 -11.09 -10.85 -38.38
CA ASP A 248 -9.83 -10.30 -38.91
C ASP A 248 -9.42 -9.04 -38.15
N ARG A 249 -10.37 -8.12 -37.97
CA ARG A 249 -10.26 -7.00 -37.03
C ARG A 249 -11.53 -6.91 -36.20
N GLY A 250 -11.41 -6.45 -34.95
CA GLY A 250 -12.57 -6.24 -34.10
C GLY A 250 -13.44 -5.08 -34.60
N ILE A 251 -12.89 -3.86 -34.54
CA ILE A 251 -13.54 -2.63 -35.00
C ILE A 251 -12.62 -1.87 -35.94
N GLN A 252 -13.13 -1.46 -37.12
CA GLN A 252 -12.39 -0.66 -38.07
C GLN A 252 -13.07 0.70 -38.34
N LEU A 253 -12.30 1.78 -38.20
CA LEU A 253 -12.66 3.15 -38.51
C LEU A 253 -11.82 3.63 -39.69
N GLN A 254 -12.49 4.05 -40.75
CA GLN A 254 -11.87 4.69 -41.91
C GLN A 254 -12.68 5.94 -42.24
N ASN A 255 -12.06 7.11 -42.45
CA ASN A 255 -12.80 8.37 -42.69
C ASN A 255 -13.88 8.67 -41.62
N ALA A 256 -13.68 8.28 -40.36
CA ALA A 256 -14.71 8.33 -39.32
C ALA A 256 -14.26 9.23 -38.17
N ASN A 257 -14.99 10.31 -37.92
CA ASN A 257 -14.57 11.35 -36.98
C ASN A 257 -15.51 11.44 -35.78
N TYR A 258 -14.98 11.86 -34.63
CA TYR A 258 -15.80 12.17 -33.45
C TYR A 258 -16.69 11.02 -32.96
N ASN A 259 -16.22 9.78 -33.07
CA ASN A 259 -16.93 8.59 -32.59
C ASN A 259 -16.49 8.18 -31.18
N LEU A 260 -17.35 7.44 -30.48
CA LEU A 260 -17.09 6.90 -29.14
C LEU A 260 -17.13 5.37 -29.19
N ILE A 261 -16.03 4.73 -28.80
CA ILE A 261 -15.91 3.29 -28.62
C ILE A 261 -15.66 3.05 -27.14
N GLN A 262 -16.64 2.51 -26.44
CA GLN A 262 -16.59 2.44 -24.98
C GLN A 262 -17.00 1.07 -24.42
N ASP A 263 -16.25 0.58 -23.44
CA ASP A 263 -16.55 -0.64 -22.66
C ASP A 263 -16.80 -1.89 -23.52
N ASN A 264 -16.15 -1.99 -24.70
CA ASN A 264 -16.24 -3.17 -25.55
C ASN A 264 -15.20 -4.22 -25.15
N VAL A 265 -15.53 -5.50 -25.35
CA VAL A 265 -14.61 -6.63 -25.18
C VAL A 265 -14.28 -7.19 -26.56
N ILE A 266 -13.02 -7.04 -26.97
CA ILE A 266 -12.53 -7.47 -28.28
C ILE A 266 -11.44 -8.51 -28.07
N SER A 267 -11.63 -9.72 -28.61
CA SER A 267 -10.68 -10.82 -28.37
C SER A 267 -10.34 -11.63 -29.61
N SER A 268 -9.14 -12.21 -29.63
CA SER A 268 -8.75 -13.20 -30.64
C SER A 268 -8.88 -12.71 -32.09
N SER A 269 -8.62 -11.42 -32.34
CA SER A 269 -8.59 -10.90 -33.71
C SER A 269 -7.34 -11.38 -34.45
N LEU A 270 -7.44 -11.65 -35.76
CA LEU A 270 -6.29 -12.09 -36.56
C LEU A 270 -5.25 -10.98 -36.70
N TYR A 271 -5.70 -9.75 -36.96
CA TYR A 271 -4.90 -8.54 -37.06
C TYR A 271 -5.14 -7.67 -35.83
N ASP A 272 -5.74 -6.48 -36.00
CA ASP A 272 -5.88 -5.49 -34.93
C ASP A 272 -7.22 -5.62 -34.20
N GLY A 273 -7.25 -5.35 -32.89
CA GLY A 273 -8.50 -5.26 -32.15
C GLY A 273 -9.32 -4.05 -32.60
N VAL A 274 -8.71 -2.86 -32.59
CA VAL A 274 -9.27 -1.64 -33.18
C VAL A 274 -8.29 -1.01 -34.16
N TYR A 275 -8.76 -0.65 -35.35
CA TYR A 275 -7.94 -0.07 -36.43
C TYR A 275 -8.53 1.27 -36.89
N ILE A 276 -7.78 2.37 -36.73
CA ILE A 276 -8.24 3.75 -36.99
C ILE A 276 -7.41 4.37 -38.11
N THR A 277 -8.03 4.78 -39.21
CA THR A 277 -7.34 5.38 -40.37
C THR A 277 -8.06 6.59 -40.94
N ASN A 278 -7.32 7.61 -41.36
CA ASN A 278 -7.88 8.87 -41.88
C ASN A 278 -9.01 9.43 -41.00
N SER A 279 -8.81 9.43 -39.68
CA SER A 279 -9.90 9.61 -38.70
C SER A 279 -9.42 10.45 -37.53
N LEU A 280 -10.24 11.43 -37.12
CA LEU A 280 -9.88 12.40 -36.09
C LEU A 280 -10.91 12.51 -34.96
N GLY A 281 -10.43 12.90 -33.78
CA GLY A 281 -11.32 13.24 -32.66
C GLY A 281 -12.07 12.06 -32.04
N ASN A 282 -11.68 10.81 -32.32
CA ASN A 282 -12.37 9.64 -31.76
C ASN A 282 -11.93 9.36 -30.33
N LYS A 283 -12.84 8.82 -29.52
CA LYS A 283 -12.60 8.46 -28.12
C LYS A 283 -12.76 6.96 -27.91
N LEU A 284 -11.72 6.32 -27.41
CA LEU A 284 -11.69 4.90 -27.04
C LEU A 284 -11.54 4.83 -25.52
N ILE A 285 -12.60 4.45 -24.81
CA ILE A 285 -12.66 4.54 -23.35
C ILE A 285 -13.01 3.19 -22.73
N GLY A 286 -12.20 2.68 -21.80
CA GLY A 286 -12.59 1.50 -21.00
C GLY A 286 -12.70 0.18 -21.78
N ASN A 287 -12.15 0.08 -23.00
CA ASN A 287 -12.25 -1.15 -23.78
C ASN A 287 -11.23 -2.19 -23.31
N VAL A 288 -11.61 -3.47 -23.33
CA VAL A 288 -10.73 -4.61 -23.06
C VAL A 288 -10.40 -5.29 -24.39
N ILE A 289 -9.13 -5.31 -24.76
CA ILE A 289 -8.67 -5.85 -26.05
C ILE A 289 -7.53 -6.84 -25.81
N ASN A 290 -7.74 -8.10 -26.21
CA ASN A 290 -6.76 -9.15 -25.95
C ASN A 290 -6.62 -10.24 -27.02
N TYR A 291 -5.50 -10.94 -26.96
CA TYR A 291 -5.22 -12.11 -27.80
C TYR A 291 -5.23 -11.85 -29.31
N THR A 292 -4.88 -10.65 -29.77
CA THR A 292 -4.67 -10.42 -31.21
C THR A 292 -3.46 -11.21 -31.72
N THR A 293 -3.57 -11.87 -32.88
CA THR A 293 -2.53 -12.78 -33.37
C THR A 293 -1.36 -12.05 -34.05
N ASN A 294 -1.66 -11.18 -35.03
CA ASN A 294 -0.65 -10.51 -35.86
C ASN A 294 -0.65 -8.98 -35.76
N GLY A 295 -1.60 -8.38 -35.06
CA GLY A 295 -1.78 -6.92 -34.98
C GLY A 295 -1.70 -6.37 -33.56
N ALA A 296 -2.02 -5.08 -33.44
CA ALA A 296 -2.06 -4.41 -32.16
C ALA A 296 -3.44 -4.56 -31.50
N GLY A 297 -3.51 -4.38 -30.18
CA GLY A 297 -4.79 -4.10 -29.52
C GLY A 297 -5.46 -2.90 -30.18
N ILE A 298 -4.72 -1.79 -30.34
CA ILE A 298 -5.18 -0.61 -31.08
C ILE A 298 -4.10 -0.14 -32.05
N THR A 299 -4.45 0.01 -33.32
CA THR A 299 -3.59 0.65 -34.33
C THR A 299 -4.21 1.96 -34.81
N ILE A 300 -3.40 3.02 -34.91
CA ILE A 300 -3.78 4.34 -35.41
C ILE A 300 -2.88 4.73 -36.58
N GLY A 301 -3.51 4.98 -37.71
CA GLY A 301 -2.92 5.48 -38.94
C GLY A 301 -2.61 4.40 -39.97
N ALA A 302 -2.40 4.87 -41.19
CA ALA A 302 -1.98 4.13 -42.37
C ALA A 302 -1.21 5.08 -43.30
N ASP A 303 -0.48 4.54 -44.27
CA ASP A 303 0.35 5.36 -45.16
C ASP A 303 -0.49 6.42 -45.89
N ALA A 304 0.00 7.66 -45.86
CA ALA A 304 -0.53 8.86 -46.54
C ALA A 304 -1.82 9.51 -46.01
N TRP A 305 -2.38 9.10 -44.86
CA TRP A 305 -3.63 9.67 -44.32
C TRP A 305 -3.53 10.16 -42.88
N VAL A 306 -4.06 11.35 -42.61
CA VAL A 306 -3.96 11.99 -41.29
C VAL A 306 -4.92 11.35 -40.29
N SER A 307 -4.38 10.83 -39.19
CA SER A 307 -5.15 10.43 -38.01
C SER A 307 -4.66 11.23 -36.80
N SER A 308 -5.51 12.07 -36.22
CA SER A 308 -5.10 12.98 -35.15
C SER A 308 -6.17 13.25 -34.11
N ASN A 309 -5.78 13.78 -32.94
CA ASN A 309 -6.71 14.17 -31.87
C ASN A 309 -7.57 13.00 -31.35
N ASN A 310 -7.11 11.76 -31.48
CA ASN A 310 -7.81 10.61 -30.90
C ASN A 310 -7.39 10.42 -29.44
N LEU A 311 -8.36 10.15 -28.56
CA LEU A 311 -8.16 9.90 -27.14
C LEU A 311 -8.33 8.42 -26.83
N LEU A 312 -7.30 7.83 -26.23
CA LEU A 312 -7.30 6.46 -25.74
C LEU A 312 -7.23 6.56 -24.22
N GLU A 313 -8.33 6.27 -23.54
CA GLU A 313 -8.47 6.45 -22.10
C GLU A 313 -8.86 5.15 -21.40
N ARG A 314 -8.11 4.75 -20.35
CA ARG A 314 -8.47 3.60 -19.49
C ARG A 314 -8.76 2.29 -20.24
N ASN A 315 -8.15 2.08 -21.41
CA ASN A 315 -8.25 0.80 -22.12
C ASN A 315 -7.31 -0.23 -21.50
N VAL A 316 -7.71 -1.49 -21.51
CA VAL A 316 -6.92 -2.64 -21.02
C VAL A 316 -6.48 -3.47 -22.23
N LEU A 317 -5.20 -3.39 -22.57
CA LEU A 317 -4.62 -3.95 -23.79
C LEU A 317 -3.56 -5.01 -23.43
N HIS A 318 -3.93 -6.29 -23.51
CA HIS A 318 -3.04 -7.35 -23.04
C HIS A 318 -3.01 -8.61 -23.90
N ASN A 319 -1.91 -9.35 -23.87
CA ASN A 319 -1.70 -10.57 -24.66
C ASN A 319 -1.86 -10.35 -26.18
N ASN A 320 -1.56 -9.15 -26.69
CA ASN A 320 -1.58 -8.81 -28.12
C ASN A 320 -0.16 -8.87 -28.71
N ALA A 321 0.02 -8.69 -30.02
CA ALA A 321 1.36 -8.54 -30.57
C ALA A 321 1.95 -7.17 -30.14
N TYR A 322 1.19 -6.11 -30.36
CA TYR A 322 1.44 -4.78 -29.81
C TYR A 322 0.26 -4.33 -28.94
N GLY A 323 0.52 -3.52 -27.91
CA GLY A 323 -0.56 -2.84 -27.18
C GLY A 323 -1.21 -1.76 -28.04
N VAL A 324 -0.49 -0.65 -28.21
CA VAL A 324 -0.83 0.45 -29.12
C VAL A 324 0.22 0.59 -30.21
N ARG A 325 -0.20 0.74 -31.46
CA ARG A 325 0.67 0.99 -32.61
C ARG A 325 0.26 2.25 -33.36
N PHE A 326 1.22 3.14 -33.60
CA PHE A 326 1.03 4.27 -34.52
C PHE A 326 1.77 3.99 -35.83
N ALA A 327 1.09 4.08 -36.96
CA ALA A 327 1.62 3.73 -38.28
C ALA A 327 1.26 4.80 -39.33
N GLY A 328 2.14 5.11 -40.29
CA GLY A 328 1.79 5.95 -41.46
C GLY A 328 2.66 7.17 -41.77
N GLY A 329 3.99 7.05 -41.73
CA GLY A 329 4.91 7.94 -42.48
C GLY A 329 4.75 9.48 -42.33
N GLY A 330 4.46 9.97 -41.12
CA GLY A 330 4.53 11.39 -40.73
C GLY A 330 3.16 12.05 -40.60
N THR A 331 2.07 11.27 -40.66
CA THR A 331 0.70 11.80 -40.73
C THR A 331 -0.11 11.60 -39.45
N VAL A 332 0.44 10.87 -38.48
CA VAL A 332 -0.22 10.55 -37.20
C VAL A 332 0.35 11.42 -36.09
N ARG A 333 -0.50 12.22 -35.44
CA ARG A 333 -0.08 13.22 -34.44
C ARG A 333 -1.23 13.59 -33.50
N ASP A 334 -0.89 14.22 -32.38
CA ASP A 334 -1.84 14.79 -31.42
C ASP A 334 -2.80 13.74 -30.83
N ASN A 335 -2.42 12.47 -30.81
CA ASN A 335 -3.21 11.43 -30.15
C ASN A 335 -2.74 11.29 -28.70
N LEU A 336 -3.67 11.08 -27.77
CA LEU A 336 -3.41 11.03 -26.33
C LEU A 336 -3.68 9.63 -25.77
N LEU A 337 -2.66 9.02 -25.18
CA LEU A 337 -2.79 7.85 -24.31
C LEU A 337 -2.90 8.35 -22.87
N LEU A 338 -4.07 8.17 -22.28
CA LEU A 338 -4.38 8.56 -20.90
C LEU A 338 -4.76 7.34 -20.06
N ASN A 339 -4.00 7.03 -19.01
CA ASN A 339 -4.37 5.99 -18.03
C ASN A 339 -4.67 4.60 -18.62
N ASN A 340 -4.05 4.22 -19.74
CA ASN A 340 -4.25 2.89 -20.33
C ASN A 340 -3.40 1.84 -19.60
N GLN A 341 -3.93 0.64 -19.44
CA GLN A 341 -3.19 -0.51 -18.91
C GLN A 341 -2.75 -1.40 -20.06
N ILE A 342 -1.43 -1.51 -20.28
CA ILE A 342 -0.85 -2.20 -21.43
C ILE A 342 0.21 -3.19 -20.94
N PHE A 343 -0.08 -4.48 -20.98
CA PHE A 343 0.79 -5.49 -20.37
C PHE A 343 0.76 -6.85 -21.09
N ASN A 344 1.79 -7.67 -20.90
CA ASN A 344 1.90 -9.02 -21.47
C ASN A 344 1.75 -9.10 -23.00
N ASN A 345 2.08 -8.02 -23.72
CA ASN A 345 2.09 -8.03 -25.18
C ASN A 345 3.38 -8.69 -25.68
N THR A 346 3.30 -9.51 -26.72
CA THR A 346 4.43 -10.36 -27.15
C THR A 346 5.56 -9.58 -27.81
N GLN A 347 5.30 -8.37 -28.29
CA GLN A 347 6.32 -7.48 -28.87
C GLN A 347 6.50 -6.21 -28.04
N ARG A 348 5.62 -5.20 -28.18
CA ARG A 348 5.77 -3.90 -27.48
C ARG A 348 4.43 -3.40 -26.94
N SER A 349 4.47 -2.75 -25.78
CA SER A 349 3.31 -2.05 -25.23
C SER A 349 2.93 -0.84 -26.09
N VAL A 350 3.91 -0.03 -26.49
CA VAL A 350 3.68 1.06 -27.45
C VAL A 350 4.72 1.00 -28.57
N TYR A 351 4.25 1.10 -29.82
CA TYR A 351 5.10 1.11 -31.00
C TYR A 351 4.70 2.22 -31.97
N ASP A 352 5.34 3.38 -31.82
CA ASP A 352 5.18 4.50 -32.74
C ASP A 352 6.25 4.47 -33.84
N ILE A 353 5.80 4.19 -35.06
CA ILE A 353 6.58 4.24 -36.29
C ILE A 353 6.00 5.23 -37.30
N ALA A 354 5.11 6.13 -36.85
CA ALA A 354 4.57 7.16 -37.72
C ALA A 354 5.69 8.11 -38.17
N GLY A 355 6.72 8.35 -37.36
CA GLY A 355 7.87 9.18 -37.75
C GLY A 355 7.75 10.64 -37.30
N ALA A 356 8.84 11.40 -37.42
CA ALA A 356 9.11 12.61 -36.62
C ALA A 356 8.33 13.89 -36.98
N VAL A 357 7.22 13.81 -37.71
CA VAL A 357 6.48 14.99 -38.21
C VAL A 357 5.42 15.48 -37.21
N GLY A 358 5.08 14.70 -36.18
CA GLY A 358 4.19 15.13 -35.10
C GLY A 358 4.26 14.24 -33.85
N VAL A 359 3.89 14.82 -32.71
CA VAL A 359 4.00 14.23 -31.37
C VAL A 359 2.71 13.50 -31.00
N ASN A 360 2.81 12.30 -30.41
CA ASN A 360 1.72 11.68 -29.66
C ASN A 360 2.01 11.80 -28.15
N TYR A 361 0.99 11.83 -27.32
CA TYR A 361 1.12 12.15 -25.89
C TYR A 361 0.88 10.92 -25.02
N LEU A 362 1.69 10.79 -23.96
CA LEU A 362 1.54 9.79 -22.91
C LEU A 362 1.35 10.51 -21.58
N VAL A 363 0.21 10.25 -20.93
CA VAL A 363 -0.17 10.86 -19.66
C VAL A 363 -0.75 9.82 -18.72
N TYR A 364 -0.36 9.88 -17.46
CA TYR A 364 -1.00 9.16 -16.38
C TYR A 364 -1.42 10.14 -15.30
N ASN A 365 -2.65 10.04 -14.80
CA ASN A 365 -3.14 10.87 -13.71
C ASN A 365 -4.14 10.13 -12.82
N ASN A 366 -4.20 10.54 -11.56
CA ASN A 366 -5.18 10.08 -10.58
C ASN A 366 -5.51 11.24 -9.62
N SER A 367 -6.14 10.95 -8.49
CA SER A 367 -6.46 11.95 -7.47
C SER A 367 -5.23 12.61 -6.83
N PHE A 368 -4.06 11.97 -6.87
CA PHE A 368 -2.84 12.50 -6.24
C PHE A 368 -1.99 13.36 -7.18
N GLY A 369 -2.14 13.22 -8.50
CA GLY A 369 -1.30 13.97 -9.43
C GLY A 369 -1.43 13.57 -10.89
N GLU A 370 -0.55 14.13 -11.72
CA GLU A 370 -0.39 13.85 -13.14
C GLU A 370 1.10 13.73 -13.49
N ILE A 371 1.43 12.74 -14.32
CA ILE A 371 2.70 12.60 -15.01
C ILE A 371 2.45 12.77 -16.51
N LYS A 372 3.17 13.72 -17.12
CA LYS A 372 3.11 14.00 -18.55
C LYS A 372 4.52 13.99 -19.13
N TRP A 373 4.80 13.04 -20.04
CA TRP A 373 6.09 13.02 -20.73
C TRP A 373 6.24 14.25 -21.62
N THR A 374 7.44 14.83 -21.65
CA THR A 374 7.74 16.08 -22.37
C THR A 374 8.87 15.92 -23.39
N ASN A 375 9.62 14.81 -23.35
CA ASN A 375 10.72 14.58 -24.27
C ASN A 375 10.21 14.32 -25.70
N THR A 376 10.31 15.31 -26.58
CA THR A 376 9.81 15.20 -27.96
C THR A 376 10.51 14.14 -28.79
N ASN A 377 11.78 13.83 -28.51
CA ASN A 377 12.49 12.73 -29.19
C ASN A 377 11.91 11.36 -28.83
N PHE A 378 11.46 11.18 -27.59
CA PHE A 378 10.71 10.00 -27.18
C PHE A 378 9.31 10.01 -27.77
N LEU A 379 8.55 11.10 -27.60
CA LEU A 379 7.15 11.16 -27.98
C LEU A 379 6.89 11.09 -29.51
N ASN A 380 7.85 11.51 -30.34
CA ASN A 380 7.78 11.35 -31.80
C ASN A 380 8.05 9.90 -32.28
N THR A 381 8.66 9.08 -31.43
CA THR A 381 9.00 7.67 -31.71
C THR A 381 8.80 6.87 -30.44
N MET A 382 7.59 6.93 -29.86
CA MET A 382 7.25 6.28 -28.60
C MET A 382 7.34 4.76 -28.75
N ILE A 383 8.47 4.20 -28.33
CA ILE A 383 8.77 2.77 -28.35
C ILE A 383 8.93 2.32 -26.91
N VAL A 384 8.01 1.47 -26.45
CA VAL A 384 7.98 0.93 -25.08
C VAL A 384 7.73 -0.57 -25.14
N LYS A 385 8.68 -1.40 -24.67
CA LYS A 385 8.57 -2.86 -24.73
C LYS A 385 7.97 -3.46 -23.47
N GLY A 386 8.35 -2.93 -22.30
CA GLY A 386 7.91 -3.39 -20.99
C GLY A 386 6.42 -3.15 -20.71
N ASN A 387 5.93 -3.66 -19.58
CA ASN A 387 4.56 -3.46 -19.13
C ASN A 387 4.35 -2.00 -18.68
N LEU A 388 3.29 -1.38 -19.17
CA LEU A 388 2.81 -0.06 -18.73
C LEU A 388 1.51 -0.25 -17.96
N THR A 389 1.62 -0.31 -16.64
CA THR A 389 0.48 -0.46 -15.72
C THR A 389 0.39 0.72 -14.77
N PHE A 390 -0.84 1.06 -14.36
CA PHE A 390 -1.13 2.20 -13.50
C PHE A 390 -2.36 1.89 -12.60
N PRO A 391 -2.18 1.77 -11.27
CA PRO A 391 -0.90 1.75 -10.56
C PRO A 391 -0.09 0.49 -10.90
N GLY A 392 1.23 0.58 -10.83
CA GLY A 392 2.14 -0.51 -11.16
C GLY A 392 3.50 0.04 -11.58
N THR A 393 3.86 -0.13 -12.85
CA THR A 393 5.11 0.44 -13.39
C THR A 393 5.15 1.96 -13.32
N VAL A 394 3.98 2.61 -13.39
CA VAL A 394 3.81 4.04 -13.10
C VAL A 394 3.05 4.18 -11.79
N LYS A 395 3.54 5.01 -10.87
CA LYS A 395 2.88 5.32 -9.60
C LYS A 395 2.80 6.82 -9.38
N ILE A 396 1.64 7.25 -8.90
CA ILE A 396 1.40 8.61 -8.42
C ILE A 396 0.66 8.45 -7.09
N GLU A 397 1.32 8.82 -6.02
CA GLU A 397 0.82 8.70 -4.65
C GLU A 397 0.99 10.04 -3.94
N GLN A 398 0.56 10.12 -2.68
CA GLN A 398 0.72 11.33 -1.89
C GLN A 398 2.21 11.76 -1.86
N ASN A 399 2.48 12.93 -2.43
CA ASN A 399 3.80 13.57 -2.50
C ASN A 399 4.83 12.78 -3.32
N PHE A 400 4.42 11.79 -4.10
CA PHE A 400 5.33 10.81 -4.71
C PHE A 400 4.93 10.47 -6.16
N ALA A 401 5.93 10.37 -7.03
CA ALA A 401 5.78 9.95 -8.41
C ALA A 401 6.95 9.06 -8.83
N GLU A 402 6.65 7.93 -9.47
CA GLU A 402 7.65 6.94 -9.86
C GLU A 402 7.32 6.34 -11.23
N LEU A 403 8.39 6.09 -11.99
CA LEU A 403 8.42 5.12 -13.07
C LEU A 403 9.44 4.06 -12.67
N ASP A 404 9.00 2.82 -12.46
CA ASP A 404 9.91 1.69 -12.22
C ASP A 404 10.64 1.37 -13.53
N ASP A 405 11.82 1.98 -13.70
CA ASP A 405 12.57 1.96 -14.94
C ASP A 405 13.42 0.69 -15.12
N VAL A 406 13.63 -0.07 -14.04
CA VAL A 406 14.37 -1.35 -14.01
C VAL A 406 13.68 -2.40 -14.88
N LEU A 407 12.37 -2.25 -15.10
CA LEU A 407 11.56 -3.13 -15.93
C LEU A 407 11.63 -2.84 -17.44
N PHE A 408 12.35 -1.79 -17.86
CA PHE A 408 12.54 -1.44 -19.27
C PHE A 408 13.99 -1.64 -19.71
N ALA A 409 14.19 -2.01 -20.98
CA ALA A 409 15.54 -2.18 -21.51
C ALA A 409 16.30 -0.82 -21.55
N PRO A 410 17.63 -0.78 -21.32
CA PRO A 410 18.40 0.47 -21.25
C PRO A 410 18.36 1.35 -22.52
N ASP A 411 17.98 0.79 -23.67
CA ASP A 411 17.79 1.49 -24.95
C ASP A 411 16.39 2.11 -25.12
N GLU A 412 15.46 1.86 -24.18
CA GLU A 412 14.10 2.42 -24.19
C GLU A 412 14.10 3.87 -23.69
N LYS A 413 13.58 4.78 -24.53
CA LYS A 413 13.59 6.23 -24.26
C LYS A 413 12.47 6.70 -23.33
N ILE A 414 11.73 5.79 -22.70
CA ILE A 414 10.68 6.15 -21.72
C ILE A 414 11.29 6.78 -20.47
N ASN A 415 12.50 6.35 -20.08
CA ASN A 415 13.32 7.06 -19.12
C ASN A 415 13.85 8.37 -19.75
N SER A 416 12.98 9.37 -19.81
CA SER A 416 13.26 10.69 -20.37
C SER A 416 12.48 11.77 -19.63
N SER A 417 12.58 13.02 -20.09
CA SER A 417 11.98 14.15 -19.39
C SER A 417 10.46 14.09 -19.31
N ALA A 418 9.94 14.43 -18.14
CA ALA A 418 8.52 14.52 -17.85
C ALA A 418 8.21 15.71 -16.94
N GLU A 419 6.98 16.18 -17.00
CA GLU A 419 6.37 17.11 -16.05
C GLU A 419 5.53 16.29 -15.07
N ILE A 420 5.67 16.61 -13.78
CA ILE A 420 5.00 15.96 -12.67
C ILE A 420 4.22 17.06 -11.95
N THR A 421 2.92 16.81 -11.80
CA THR A 421 2.01 17.62 -10.99
C THR A 421 1.53 16.77 -9.82
N LEU A 422 1.62 17.30 -8.61
CA LEU A 422 1.13 16.67 -7.38
C LEU A 422 0.06 17.57 -6.75
N TYR A 423 -1.07 16.99 -6.37
CA TYR A 423 -2.23 17.69 -5.79
C TYR A 423 -2.24 17.58 -4.26
N ASP A 424 -3.19 18.26 -3.63
CA ASP A 424 -3.49 18.17 -2.20
C ASP A 424 -2.31 18.47 -1.26
N TYR A 425 -1.69 19.64 -1.47
CA TYR A 425 -0.69 20.23 -0.57
C TYR A 425 0.52 19.33 -0.28
N PRO A 426 1.31 18.95 -1.30
CA PRO A 426 2.27 17.87 -1.13
C PRO A 426 3.48 18.20 -0.23
N GLY A 427 3.74 19.47 0.04
CA GLY A 427 4.77 19.91 0.99
C GLY A 427 4.23 20.47 2.30
N GLN A 428 2.92 20.41 2.55
CA GLN A 428 2.36 21.00 3.76
C GLN A 428 2.85 20.27 5.01
N GLY A 429 3.32 21.04 5.99
CA GLY A 429 3.90 20.51 7.23
C GLY A 429 5.36 20.07 7.11
N ILE A 430 5.95 20.13 5.91
CA ILE A 430 7.37 19.85 5.71
C ILE A 430 8.16 21.15 5.89
N GLU A 431 9.08 21.17 6.85
CA GLU A 431 10.03 22.26 7.01
C GLU A 431 11.08 22.20 5.90
N GLU A 432 11.21 23.28 5.13
CA GLU A 432 12.13 23.39 3.97
C GLU A 432 11.96 22.25 2.94
N PRO A 433 10.78 22.15 2.28
CA PRO A 433 10.50 21.08 1.34
C PRO A 433 11.44 21.12 0.14
N VAL A 434 11.93 19.96 -0.27
CA VAL A 434 12.78 19.75 -1.45
C VAL A 434 12.24 18.61 -2.30
N ILE A 435 12.65 18.57 -3.58
CA ILE A 435 12.44 17.40 -4.43
C ILE A 435 13.55 16.39 -4.10
N LEU A 436 13.17 15.24 -3.59
CA LEU A 436 14.05 14.10 -3.36
C LEU A 436 13.97 13.12 -4.51
N ARG A 437 15.10 12.49 -4.83
CA ARG A 437 15.22 11.34 -5.72
C ARG A 437 15.74 10.12 -4.95
N ASN A 438 15.30 8.92 -5.32
CA ASN A 438 15.58 7.69 -4.56
C ASN A 438 15.31 7.89 -3.06
N ASN A 439 14.17 8.55 -2.75
CA ASN A 439 13.69 8.93 -1.41
C ASN A 439 14.60 9.79 -0.52
N MET A 440 15.85 10.08 -0.91
CA MET A 440 16.85 10.59 0.02
C MET A 440 17.79 11.65 -0.57
N PHE A 441 18.04 11.62 -1.88
CA PHE A 441 19.00 12.53 -2.49
C PHE A 441 18.30 13.76 -3.01
N LEU A 442 18.88 14.94 -2.78
CA LEU A 442 18.39 16.16 -3.40
C LEU A 442 18.33 16.01 -4.93
N CYS A 443 17.25 16.51 -5.53
CA CYS A 443 17.12 16.73 -6.96
C CYS A 443 16.89 18.22 -7.23
N ASN A 444 17.74 18.83 -8.04
CA ASN A 444 17.65 20.23 -8.45
C ASN A 444 18.28 20.44 -9.83
N GLU A 445 18.50 21.68 -10.25
CA GLU A 445 19.05 22.00 -11.57
C GLU A 445 20.48 21.48 -11.80
N THR A 446 21.21 21.16 -10.72
CA THR A 446 22.62 20.73 -10.74
C THR A 446 22.82 19.22 -10.61
N THR A 447 21.76 18.46 -10.30
CA THR A 447 21.85 17.02 -10.07
C THR A 447 21.71 16.23 -11.37
N THR A 448 21.88 14.91 -11.33
CA THR A 448 21.54 14.02 -12.45
C THR A 448 20.78 12.81 -11.87
N PRO A 449 19.47 12.65 -12.15
CA PRO A 449 18.60 13.52 -12.97
C PRO A 449 18.50 14.97 -12.45
N ARG A 450 18.20 15.92 -13.35
CA ARG A 450 17.91 17.32 -13.01
C ARG A 450 16.43 17.48 -12.71
N CYS A 451 16.10 18.30 -11.73
CA CYS A 451 14.73 18.71 -11.41
C CYS A 451 14.58 20.24 -11.41
N TYR A 452 13.42 20.72 -11.84
CA TYR A 452 13.06 22.15 -11.78
C TYR A 452 11.60 22.30 -11.36
N ASN A 453 11.33 22.99 -10.25
CA ASN A 453 9.98 23.28 -9.79
C ASN A 453 9.46 24.61 -10.39
N PHE A 454 8.26 24.55 -10.96
CA PHE A 454 7.54 25.71 -11.53
C PHE A 454 6.68 26.43 -10.50
N THR A 455 6.28 25.73 -9.43
CA THR A 455 5.54 26.29 -8.31
C THR A 455 6.36 26.16 -7.02
N SER A 456 5.94 26.88 -5.97
CA SER A 456 6.50 26.68 -4.65
C SER A 456 6.24 25.25 -4.16
N LEU A 457 7.20 24.66 -3.44
CA LEU A 457 7.10 23.28 -2.94
C LEU A 457 6.23 23.14 -1.68
N ASP A 458 5.60 24.24 -1.23
CA ASP A 458 4.59 24.28 -0.17
C ASP A 458 3.19 24.66 -0.70
N ALA A 459 3.03 24.79 -2.02
CA ALA A 459 1.77 25.15 -2.65
C ALA A 459 0.76 23.98 -2.62
N GLY A 460 -0.54 24.30 -2.73
CA GLY A 460 -1.62 23.30 -2.81
C GLY A 460 -1.53 22.38 -4.04
N ILE A 461 -0.87 22.85 -5.10
CA ILE A 461 -0.50 22.06 -6.28
C ILE A 461 0.98 22.31 -6.55
N ILE A 462 1.77 21.25 -6.62
CA ILE A 462 3.20 21.33 -6.93
C ILE A 462 3.43 20.85 -8.36
N ILE A 463 4.06 21.67 -9.19
CA ILE A 463 4.42 21.33 -10.57
C ILE A 463 5.94 21.42 -10.70
N PHE A 464 6.56 20.35 -11.19
CA PHE A 464 8.00 20.31 -11.48
C PHE A 464 8.30 19.43 -12.67
N ASN A 465 9.46 19.61 -13.31
CA ASN A 465 9.95 18.69 -14.32
C ASN A 465 11.16 17.88 -13.83
N VAL A 466 11.41 16.81 -14.54
CA VAL A 466 12.57 15.92 -14.36
C VAL A 466 13.23 15.66 -15.70
N SER A 467 14.55 15.50 -15.75
CA SER A 467 15.27 15.24 -17.01
C SER A 467 15.26 13.77 -17.44
N SER A 468 15.04 12.87 -16.51
CA SER A 468 15.01 11.40 -16.63
C SER A 468 14.31 10.85 -15.40
N TRP A 469 13.93 9.58 -15.40
CA TRP A 469 13.19 8.91 -14.33
C TRP A 469 14.09 8.33 -13.24
N SER A 470 13.50 8.26 -12.06
CA SER A 470 13.90 7.70 -10.78
C SER A 470 12.57 7.61 -9.98
N ASN A 471 12.61 7.54 -8.66
CA ASN A 471 11.46 7.90 -7.84
C ASN A 471 11.62 9.33 -7.33
N TYR A 472 10.53 10.09 -7.31
CA TYR A 472 10.52 11.51 -6.92
C TYR A 472 9.56 11.75 -5.78
N ARG A 473 10.01 12.46 -4.76
CA ARG A 473 9.21 12.78 -3.57
C ARG A 473 9.36 14.24 -3.16
N ILE A 474 8.28 14.88 -2.73
CA ILE A 474 8.38 16.14 -1.98
C ILE A 474 8.62 15.76 -0.51
N GLY A 475 9.79 16.13 0.02
CA GLY A 475 10.25 15.67 1.32
C GLY A 475 11.25 16.63 1.96
N LYS A 476 11.80 16.22 3.10
CA LYS A 476 12.87 16.92 3.80
C LYS A 476 14.19 16.17 3.64
N LEU A 477 15.26 16.88 3.34
CA LEU A 477 16.58 16.25 3.18
C LEU A 477 17.03 15.59 4.49
N GLY A 478 17.58 14.38 4.40
CA GLY A 478 17.99 13.57 5.57
C GLY A 478 16.89 12.65 6.12
N PHE A 479 15.66 12.75 5.59
CA PHE A 479 14.57 11.84 5.93
C PHE A 479 14.48 10.68 4.93
N ILE A 480 14.02 9.53 5.41
CA ILE A 480 13.67 8.35 4.63
C ILE A 480 12.18 8.06 4.80
N PHE A 481 11.58 7.46 3.77
CA PHE A 481 10.12 7.29 3.68
C PHE A 481 9.70 5.86 3.32
N ASP A 482 10.66 5.01 2.99
CA ASP A 482 10.46 3.64 2.55
C ASP A 482 11.60 2.78 3.14
N CYS A 483 11.32 1.48 3.31
CA CYS A 483 12.31 0.49 3.74
C CYS A 483 13.46 0.39 2.73
N ASP A 484 14.71 0.27 3.20
CA ASP A 484 15.89 0.31 2.33
C ASP A 484 17.13 -0.31 3.02
N THR A 485 18.17 -0.59 2.23
CA THR A 485 19.51 -0.94 2.72
C THR A 485 20.32 0.32 3.03
N LEU A 486 20.66 0.51 4.31
CA LEU A 486 21.42 1.64 4.82
C LEU A 486 22.92 1.34 4.72
N GLY A 487 23.51 1.63 3.55
CA GLY A 487 24.90 1.30 3.22
C GLY A 487 25.89 2.47 3.17
N VAL A 488 25.51 3.68 3.59
CA VAL A 488 26.40 4.85 3.58
C VAL A 488 26.89 5.15 4.99
N ALA A 489 28.17 4.87 5.24
CA ALA A 489 28.79 5.09 6.56
C ALA A 489 28.74 6.56 7.02
N ASN A 490 28.70 6.79 8.33
CA ASN A 490 28.65 8.12 8.98
C ASN A 490 27.42 8.94 8.58
N LYS A 491 26.26 8.29 8.49
CA LYS A 491 25.03 8.93 8.04
C LYS A 491 23.90 8.71 9.04
N ASP A 492 23.15 9.78 9.26
CA ASP A 492 21.92 9.77 10.03
C ASP A 492 20.74 9.66 9.06
N TYR A 493 19.87 8.69 9.33
CA TYR A 493 18.64 8.40 8.62
C TYR A 493 17.49 8.63 9.58
N VAL A 494 16.57 9.52 9.22
CA VAL A 494 15.41 9.87 10.05
C VAL A 494 14.14 9.43 9.34
N LEU A 495 13.29 8.64 9.99
CA LEU A 495 12.04 8.21 9.38
C LEU A 495 11.06 9.39 9.28
N GLY A 496 10.41 9.52 8.12
CA GLY A 496 9.51 10.64 7.80
C GLY A 496 8.02 10.28 7.77
N ARG A 497 7.67 8.99 7.93
CA ARG A 497 6.30 8.48 7.99
C ARG A 497 6.27 7.06 8.54
N ASP A 498 5.09 6.59 8.94
CA ASP A 498 4.86 5.16 9.17
C ASP A 498 5.05 4.37 7.85
N ILE A 499 5.63 3.17 7.93
CA ILE A 499 5.84 2.27 6.78
C ILE A 499 5.14 0.94 7.02
N SER A 500 4.48 0.40 6.01
CA SER A 500 3.99 -0.99 6.00
C SER A 500 4.58 -1.75 4.80
N ILE A 501 5.09 -2.97 5.03
CA ILE A 501 5.79 -3.77 4.02
C ILE A 501 5.51 -5.27 4.19
N THR A 502 5.77 -6.04 3.14
CA THR A 502 5.89 -7.51 3.15
C THR A 502 7.37 -7.84 2.94
N GLY A 503 8.02 -8.59 3.82
CA GLY A 503 9.48 -8.76 3.81
C GLY A 503 10.22 -7.89 4.82
N ASP A 504 11.55 -7.95 4.76
CA ASP A 504 12.46 -7.11 5.55
C ASP A 504 12.23 -5.61 5.35
N CYS A 505 12.45 -4.81 6.40
CA CYS A 505 12.42 -3.36 6.28
C CYS A 505 13.82 -2.72 6.17
N PHE A 506 14.55 -2.55 7.28
CA PHE A 506 15.83 -1.85 7.26
C PHE A 506 17.02 -2.79 7.44
N ILE A 507 17.95 -2.77 6.49
CA ILE A 507 19.21 -3.53 6.57
C ILE A 507 20.38 -2.56 6.69
N ILE A 508 21.05 -2.52 7.84
CA ILE A 508 22.20 -1.66 8.11
C ILE A 508 23.47 -2.43 7.74
N THR A 509 24.21 -1.92 6.74
CA THR A 509 25.39 -2.59 6.15
C THR A 509 26.67 -1.74 6.21
N ALA A 510 26.62 -0.57 6.84
CA ALA A 510 27.78 0.30 7.03
C ALA A 510 27.92 0.84 8.46
N ASP A 511 29.17 1.08 8.86
CA ASP A 511 29.51 1.58 10.20
C ASP A 511 29.03 3.02 10.45
N ASN A 512 28.85 3.37 11.72
CA ASN A 512 28.49 4.73 12.17
C ASN A 512 27.17 5.23 11.56
N ILE A 513 26.15 4.38 11.49
CA ILE A 513 24.81 4.74 11.01
C ILE A 513 23.90 5.02 12.21
N THR A 514 23.14 6.12 12.13
CA THR A 514 21.98 6.34 12.99
C THR A 514 20.71 6.10 12.20
N LEU A 515 19.86 5.18 12.66
CA LEU A 515 18.45 5.07 12.27
C LEU A 515 17.59 5.64 13.40
N ASP A 516 16.99 6.81 13.16
CA ASP A 516 16.05 7.46 14.06
C ASP A 516 14.63 7.30 13.52
N GLY A 517 13.82 6.47 14.14
CA GLY A 517 12.41 6.29 13.79
C GLY A 517 11.58 7.55 14.00
N ASN A 518 12.09 8.55 14.72
CA ASN A 518 11.41 9.83 14.95
C ASN A 518 9.97 9.69 15.49
N GLY A 519 9.68 8.58 16.18
CA GLY A 519 8.36 8.23 16.69
C GLY A 519 7.39 7.64 15.67
N TYR A 520 7.83 7.37 14.44
CA TYR A 520 7.07 6.62 13.44
C TYR A 520 7.25 5.11 13.62
N SER A 521 6.33 4.36 13.02
CA SER A 521 6.30 2.90 13.06
C SER A 521 6.74 2.25 11.75
N ILE A 522 7.29 1.05 11.85
CA ILE A 522 7.41 0.10 10.75
C ILE A 522 6.53 -1.11 11.05
N THR A 523 5.75 -1.57 10.07
CA THR A 523 4.83 -2.70 10.21
C THR A 523 5.09 -3.73 9.12
N GLY A 524 5.42 -4.96 9.51
CA GLY A 524 5.58 -6.10 8.62
C GLY A 524 4.26 -6.87 8.43
N ASP A 525 4.32 -7.93 7.62
CA ASP A 525 3.20 -8.84 7.36
C ASP A 525 3.16 -10.05 8.30
N GLY A 526 4.19 -10.21 9.13
CA GLY A 526 4.30 -11.26 10.13
C GLY A 526 4.93 -12.56 9.69
N ASP A 527 5.70 -12.58 8.60
CA ASP A 527 6.51 -13.75 8.29
C ASP A 527 7.66 -13.91 9.31
N SER A 528 7.90 -15.17 9.73
CA SER A 528 9.01 -15.56 10.60
C SER A 528 10.40 -15.22 10.06
N SER A 529 10.57 -15.08 8.75
CA SER A 529 11.89 -14.77 8.17
C SER A 529 12.23 -13.28 8.21
N ASP A 530 11.25 -12.42 8.47
CA ASP A 530 11.37 -11.01 8.13
C ASP A 530 11.94 -10.19 9.29
N TYR A 531 12.84 -9.28 8.96
CA TYR A 531 13.48 -8.38 9.90
C TYR A 531 12.89 -6.98 9.85
N GLY A 532 12.45 -6.46 11.01
CA GLY A 532 12.14 -5.03 11.14
C GLY A 532 13.39 -4.19 10.93
N VAL A 533 14.42 -4.45 11.74
CA VAL A 533 15.77 -3.88 11.56
C VAL A 533 16.83 -4.98 11.69
N HIS A 534 17.63 -5.18 10.65
CA HIS A 534 18.77 -6.08 10.64
C HIS A 534 20.07 -5.28 10.51
N ALA A 535 20.96 -5.39 11.49
CA ALA A 535 22.31 -4.86 11.41
C ALA A 535 23.32 -5.99 11.19
N ASP A 536 23.96 -6.01 10.02
CA ASP A 536 24.78 -7.12 9.53
C ASP A 536 26.27 -6.76 9.53
N GLY A 537 27.01 -7.25 10.52
CA GLY A 537 28.47 -7.13 10.63
C GLY A 537 28.99 -5.72 10.85
N VAL A 538 28.17 -4.79 11.34
CA VAL A 538 28.51 -3.36 11.45
C VAL A 538 29.01 -2.95 12.83
N ARG A 539 29.62 -1.76 12.92
CA ARG A 539 30.06 -1.16 14.18
C ARG A 539 29.45 0.21 14.40
N ASN A 540 29.14 0.50 15.67
CA ASN A 540 28.66 1.81 16.11
C ASN A 540 27.37 2.25 15.37
N ALA A 541 26.45 1.31 15.18
CA ALA A 541 25.10 1.61 14.72
C ALA A 541 24.26 2.15 15.88
N THR A 542 23.34 3.06 15.61
CA THR A 542 22.37 3.57 16.57
C THR A 542 20.97 3.39 16.01
N ILE A 543 20.12 2.61 16.68
CA ILE A 543 18.71 2.43 16.35
C ILE A 543 17.90 3.08 17.48
N LYS A 544 17.02 4.04 17.17
CA LYS A 544 16.25 4.75 18.21
C LYS A 544 14.89 5.26 17.80
N ASN A 545 14.02 5.50 18.79
CA ASN A 545 12.72 6.17 18.65
C ASN A 545 11.83 5.53 17.58
N LEU A 546 11.74 4.20 17.57
CA LEU A 546 11.12 3.44 16.50
C LEU A 546 10.13 2.43 17.08
N ASP A 547 8.91 2.43 16.55
CA ASP A 547 7.95 1.37 16.82
C ASP A 547 8.08 0.30 15.73
N ILE A 548 8.23 -0.97 16.12
CA ILE A 548 8.45 -2.10 15.20
C ILE A 548 7.36 -3.13 15.41
N ILE A 549 6.53 -3.35 14.40
CA ILE A 549 5.29 -4.11 14.53
C ILE A 549 5.29 -5.27 13.53
N ASN A 550 4.93 -6.48 13.97
CA ASN A 550 4.67 -7.64 13.09
C ASN A 550 5.82 -8.07 12.17
N PHE A 551 7.02 -8.21 12.71
CA PHE A 551 8.15 -8.85 12.02
C PHE A 551 8.52 -10.10 12.80
N GLY A 552 8.88 -11.21 12.13
CA GLY A 552 9.37 -12.41 12.81
C GLY A 552 10.66 -12.18 13.60
N HIS A 553 11.37 -11.12 13.27
CA HIS A 553 12.45 -10.57 14.07
C HIS A 553 12.28 -9.05 14.16
N GLY A 554 11.97 -8.53 15.35
CA GLY A 554 11.89 -7.09 15.58
C GLY A 554 13.21 -6.39 15.25
N ILE A 555 14.26 -6.73 16.00
CA ILE A 555 15.63 -6.31 15.72
C ILE A 555 16.58 -7.51 15.73
N TYR A 556 17.40 -7.63 14.69
CA TYR A 556 18.49 -8.59 14.63
C TYR A 556 19.85 -7.89 14.49
N LEU A 557 20.73 -8.13 15.46
CA LEU A 557 22.13 -7.71 15.46
C LEU A 557 23.00 -8.95 15.19
N ASP A 558 23.56 -9.05 14.00
CA ASP A 558 24.45 -10.13 13.58
C ASP A 558 25.88 -9.59 13.44
N GLY A 559 26.84 -10.12 14.20
CA GLY A 559 28.22 -9.63 14.19
C GLY A 559 28.37 -8.14 14.50
N THR A 560 27.36 -7.52 15.13
CA THR A 560 27.25 -6.07 15.30
C THR A 560 27.80 -5.63 16.66
N ASN A 561 28.68 -4.64 16.68
CA ASN A 561 29.44 -4.29 17.88
C ASN A 561 29.45 -2.79 18.19
N TYR A 562 29.58 -2.42 19.47
CA TYR A 562 29.65 -1.02 19.93
C TYR A 562 28.41 -0.19 19.55
N SER A 563 27.27 -0.85 19.35
CA SER A 563 26.03 -0.23 18.85
C SER A 563 25.05 0.07 19.97
N THR A 564 24.08 0.92 19.70
CA THR A 564 23.03 1.30 20.65
C THR A 564 21.64 1.05 20.08
N VAL A 565 20.78 0.38 20.85
CA VAL A 565 19.33 0.32 20.64
C VAL A 565 18.69 1.09 21.80
N ARG A 566 17.93 2.16 21.52
CA ARG A 566 17.28 2.92 22.60
C ARG A 566 15.89 3.42 22.25
N ASN A 567 14.97 3.43 23.21
CA ASN A 567 13.61 3.93 22.98
C ASN A 567 12.98 3.27 21.75
N VAL A 568 13.09 1.95 21.65
CA VAL A 568 12.42 1.13 20.63
C VAL A 568 11.28 0.40 21.29
N ASN A 569 10.12 0.36 20.63
CA ASN A 569 9.00 -0.46 21.06
C ASN A 569 8.72 -1.50 19.99
N ASN A 570 9.09 -2.74 20.25
CA ASN A 570 8.76 -3.86 19.40
C ASN A 570 7.53 -4.58 19.95
N THR A 571 6.50 -4.71 19.12
CA THR A 571 5.26 -5.42 19.46
C THR A 571 4.90 -6.40 18.35
N ASP A 572 4.81 -7.68 18.68
CA ASP A 572 4.36 -8.69 17.74
C ASP A 572 2.86 -9.00 17.90
N THR A 573 2.17 -9.24 16.79
CA THR A 573 0.79 -9.75 16.76
C THR A 573 0.67 -11.03 15.92
N THR A 574 1.80 -11.63 15.56
CA THR A 574 1.86 -12.67 14.53
C THR A 574 1.73 -14.07 15.12
N THR A 575 1.61 -15.07 14.23
CA THR A 575 1.43 -16.48 14.63
C THR A 575 2.70 -17.31 14.43
N ALA A 576 3.85 -16.65 14.22
CA ALA A 576 5.11 -17.26 13.83
C ALA A 576 6.12 -17.30 14.99
N VAL A 577 7.27 -17.95 14.78
CA VAL A 577 8.36 -17.88 15.76
C VAL A 577 8.90 -16.47 15.73
N ASP A 578 8.97 -15.83 16.88
CA ASP A 578 9.28 -14.41 17.00
C ASP A 578 10.47 -14.15 17.92
N PHE A 579 11.29 -13.17 17.57
CA PHE A 579 12.35 -12.63 18.39
C PHE A 579 12.20 -11.12 18.47
N GLY A 580 11.89 -10.59 19.65
CA GLY A 580 11.81 -9.13 19.81
C GLY A 580 13.16 -8.46 19.57
N LEU A 581 14.21 -8.99 20.21
CA LEU A 581 15.60 -8.63 19.93
C LEU A 581 16.52 -9.85 19.94
N ARG A 582 17.29 -10.02 18.87
CA ARG A 582 18.31 -11.08 18.78
C ARG A 582 19.70 -10.50 18.55
N LEU A 583 20.67 -10.98 19.33
CA LEU A 583 22.10 -10.70 19.17
C LEU A 583 22.82 -12.02 18.87
N GLU A 584 23.52 -12.10 17.75
CA GLU A 584 24.42 -13.21 17.40
C GLU A 584 25.83 -12.64 17.16
N ASP A 585 26.85 -13.24 17.78
CA ASP A 585 28.26 -12.82 17.68
C ASP A 585 28.48 -11.29 17.91
N SER A 586 27.62 -10.67 18.72
CA SER A 586 27.46 -9.22 18.83
C SER A 586 27.85 -8.71 20.22
N ASN A 587 28.84 -7.81 20.28
CA ASN A 587 29.53 -7.47 21.53
C ASN A 587 29.59 -5.97 21.82
N ASN A 588 29.67 -5.63 23.11
CA ASN A 588 29.82 -4.25 23.58
C ASN A 588 28.67 -3.34 23.15
N ASN A 589 27.45 -3.87 23.02
CA ASN A 589 26.26 -3.10 22.67
C ASN A 589 25.52 -2.60 23.91
N LEU A 590 24.83 -1.47 23.77
CA LEU A 590 23.94 -0.89 24.77
C LEU A 590 22.49 -0.98 24.28
N VAL A 591 21.61 -1.58 25.07
CA VAL A 591 20.18 -1.64 24.82
C VAL A 591 19.48 -0.96 25.99
N GLU A 592 18.81 0.16 25.78
CA GLU A 592 18.21 0.91 26.89
C GLU A 592 16.82 1.47 26.60
N ASP A 593 16.02 1.61 27.67
CA ASP A 593 14.70 2.25 27.65
C ASP A 593 13.79 1.71 26.52
N SER A 594 13.86 0.41 26.22
CA SER A 594 13.14 -0.22 25.11
C SER A 594 12.17 -1.29 25.60
N VAL A 595 11.14 -1.56 24.80
CA VAL A 595 10.13 -2.58 25.03
C VAL A 595 10.24 -3.64 23.94
N PHE A 596 10.36 -4.91 24.33
CA PHE A 596 10.34 -6.06 23.43
C PHE A 596 9.20 -6.98 23.86
N ASP A 597 8.06 -6.84 23.21
CA ASP A 597 6.82 -7.53 23.55
C ASP A 597 6.41 -8.50 22.45
N SER A 598 6.58 -9.79 22.74
CA SER A 598 6.17 -10.90 21.89
C SER A 598 5.08 -11.78 22.54
N SER A 599 4.29 -11.17 23.45
CA SER A 599 3.22 -11.82 24.25
C SER A 599 1.98 -12.27 23.46
N VAL A 600 1.82 -11.82 22.22
CA VAL A 600 0.65 -12.15 21.40
C VAL A 600 0.91 -13.32 20.44
N SER A 601 2.15 -13.82 20.39
CA SER A 601 2.50 -14.95 19.51
C SER A 601 1.73 -16.22 19.89
N THR A 602 1.43 -17.07 18.91
CA THR A 602 0.80 -18.39 19.12
C THR A 602 1.78 -19.55 18.97
N LYS A 603 3.08 -19.25 18.79
CA LYS A 603 4.18 -20.20 18.56
C LYS A 603 5.41 -19.81 19.39
N THR A 604 6.51 -20.55 19.23
CA THR A 604 7.69 -20.37 20.09
C THR A 604 8.26 -18.95 19.98
N SER A 605 8.33 -18.22 21.09
CA SER A 605 8.60 -16.77 21.04
C SER A 605 9.59 -16.31 22.11
N TYR A 606 10.55 -15.49 21.68
CA TYR A 606 11.67 -15.04 22.49
C TYR A 606 11.65 -13.52 22.64
N GLY A 607 11.63 -13.01 23.86
CA GLY A 607 11.71 -11.56 24.07
C GLY A 607 13.08 -11.02 23.64
N VAL A 608 14.13 -11.53 24.29
CA VAL A 608 15.54 -11.21 23.98
C VAL A 608 16.40 -12.46 23.94
N SER A 609 17.21 -12.63 22.90
CA SER A 609 18.11 -13.78 22.73
C SER A 609 19.53 -13.35 22.41
N LEU A 610 20.50 -13.88 23.16
CA LEU A 610 21.93 -13.68 22.95
C LEU A 610 22.63 -15.01 22.64
N GLY A 611 23.23 -15.10 21.45
CA GLY A 611 24.11 -16.18 21.00
C GLY A 611 25.54 -15.67 20.84
N ASN A 612 26.51 -16.32 21.49
CA ASN A 612 27.95 -15.99 21.39
C ASN A 612 28.28 -14.49 21.57
N SER A 613 27.51 -13.81 22.43
CA SER A 613 27.50 -12.35 22.53
C SER A 613 27.99 -11.89 23.91
N PHE A 614 29.00 -11.02 23.93
CA PHE A 614 29.77 -10.67 25.12
C PHE A 614 29.75 -9.18 25.45
N ASN A 615 29.84 -8.87 26.74
CA ASN A 615 30.02 -7.50 27.24
C ASN A 615 28.89 -6.53 26.81
N ASN A 616 27.66 -7.01 26.62
CA ASN A 616 26.52 -6.15 26.31
C ASN A 616 25.85 -5.66 27.60
N GLU A 617 25.24 -4.48 27.53
CA GLU A 617 24.55 -3.85 28.65
C GLU A 617 23.09 -3.53 28.28
N PHE A 618 22.17 -3.98 29.13
CA PHE A 618 20.73 -3.79 29.00
C PHE A 618 20.25 -2.94 30.18
N ARG A 619 19.67 -1.76 29.93
CA ARG A 619 19.20 -0.82 30.97
C ARG A 619 17.73 -0.48 30.83
N ASN A 620 16.95 -0.64 31.90
CA ASN A 620 15.55 -0.22 31.96
C ASN A 620 14.67 -0.74 30.81
N ASN A 621 14.95 -1.94 30.29
CA ASN A 621 14.14 -2.53 29.23
C ASN A 621 12.96 -3.30 29.84
N ASN A 622 11.82 -3.31 29.14
CA ASN A 622 10.70 -4.18 29.45
C ASN A 622 10.64 -5.29 28.40
N ILE A 623 10.76 -6.53 28.84
CA ILE A 623 10.82 -7.69 27.96
C ILE A 623 9.64 -8.58 28.32
N THR A 624 8.75 -8.83 27.37
CA THR A 624 7.57 -9.67 27.54
C THR A 624 7.54 -10.69 26.41
N SER A 625 7.31 -11.97 26.71
CA SER A 625 7.24 -13.04 25.70
C SER A 625 6.37 -14.20 26.15
N ILE A 626 5.87 -15.01 25.22
CA ILE A 626 5.07 -16.19 25.61
C ILE A 626 5.86 -17.44 26.02
N ASP A 627 7.14 -17.57 25.64
CA ASP A 627 7.97 -18.73 26.02
C ASP A 627 9.14 -18.36 26.91
N GLU A 628 10.14 -17.69 26.34
CA GLU A 628 11.39 -17.36 27.02
C GLU A 628 11.69 -15.86 26.92
N GLY A 629 11.60 -15.18 28.06
CA GLY A 629 11.82 -13.73 28.14
C GLY A 629 13.24 -13.36 27.73
N LEU A 630 14.23 -13.99 28.35
CA LEU A 630 15.65 -13.76 28.06
C LEU A 630 16.43 -15.08 27.97
N ILE A 631 17.18 -15.26 26.87
CA ILE A 631 18.09 -16.40 26.68
C ILE A 631 19.53 -15.94 26.53
N LEU A 632 20.42 -16.57 27.29
CA LEU A 632 21.88 -16.41 27.17
C LEU A 632 22.54 -17.73 26.78
N ALA A 633 22.98 -17.88 25.52
CA ALA A 633 23.73 -19.04 25.03
C ALA A 633 25.17 -18.66 24.66
N SER A 634 26.16 -19.29 25.30
CA SER A 634 27.58 -18.96 25.14
C SER A 634 27.90 -17.45 25.29
N SER A 635 27.10 -16.73 26.08
CA SER A 635 27.06 -15.28 26.12
C SER A 635 27.46 -14.79 27.51
N SER A 636 28.68 -14.26 27.63
CA SER A 636 29.32 -13.97 28.92
C SER A 636 29.56 -12.47 29.15
N ASN A 637 29.66 -12.08 30.43
CA ASN A 637 29.94 -10.72 30.88
C ASN A 637 28.87 -9.69 30.47
N ASN A 638 27.62 -10.10 30.27
CA ASN A 638 26.52 -9.20 29.98
C ASN A 638 25.91 -8.65 31.28
N VAL A 639 25.41 -7.42 31.24
CA VAL A 639 24.81 -6.72 32.39
C VAL A 639 23.36 -6.36 32.07
N PHE A 640 22.44 -6.80 32.90
CA PHE A 640 21.02 -6.45 32.86
C PHE A 640 20.70 -5.62 34.11
N LYS A 641 20.25 -4.38 33.91
CA LYS A 641 20.08 -3.40 34.99
C LYS A 641 18.74 -2.68 34.89
N GLY A 642 17.92 -2.78 35.93
CA GLY A 642 16.58 -2.18 35.93
C GLY A 642 15.64 -2.83 34.92
N GLY A 643 14.41 -2.30 34.83
CA GLY A 643 13.39 -2.84 33.93
C GLY A 643 12.73 -4.13 34.44
N ALA A 644 12.03 -4.82 33.54
CA ALA A 644 11.31 -6.05 33.85
C ALA A 644 11.46 -7.08 32.73
N ILE A 645 11.43 -8.36 33.12
CA ILE A 645 11.42 -9.52 32.24
C ILE A 645 10.23 -10.39 32.65
N GLU A 646 9.28 -10.51 31.76
CA GLU A 646 8.04 -11.24 31.93
C GLU A 646 7.92 -12.33 30.85
N GLY A 647 7.73 -13.57 31.28
CA GLY A 647 7.47 -14.71 30.39
C GLY A 647 6.06 -15.29 30.63
N ASP A 648 5.53 -16.01 29.65
CA ASP A 648 4.31 -16.81 29.79
C ASP A 648 4.58 -18.34 29.66
N SER A 649 3.48 -19.09 29.53
CA SER A 649 3.12 -20.39 30.09
C SER A 649 3.92 -21.66 29.77
N TYR A 650 5.01 -21.62 29.00
CA TYR A 650 5.69 -22.86 28.58
C TYR A 650 7.12 -23.08 29.10
N TYR A 651 7.91 -22.02 29.40
CA TYR A 651 9.35 -22.21 29.69
C TYR A 651 9.91 -21.36 30.84
N TYR A 652 10.68 -20.30 30.57
CA TYR A 652 11.52 -19.63 31.56
C TYR A 652 11.54 -18.12 31.36
N GLY A 653 11.40 -17.33 32.43
CA GLY A 653 11.59 -15.88 32.34
C GLY A 653 13.01 -15.53 31.90
N VAL A 654 14.01 -16.15 32.54
CA VAL A 654 15.42 -16.07 32.17
C VAL A 654 16.03 -17.48 32.07
N ASP A 655 16.60 -17.83 30.92
CA ASP A 655 17.34 -19.08 30.70
C ASP A 655 18.82 -18.81 30.41
N ILE A 656 19.67 -19.28 31.32
CA ILE A 656 21.14 -19.18 31.20
C ILE A 656 21.68 -20.54 30.79
N ARG A 657 22.13 -20.63 29.53
CA ARG A 657 22.63 -21.86 28.89
C ARG A 657 24.16 -21.98 28.98
N SER A 658 24.65 -23.13 28.53
CA SER A 658 26.09 -23.49 28.49
C SER A 658 26.94 -22.35 27.92
N GLY A 659 28.07 -22.05 28.58
CA GLY A 659 29.06 -21.08 28.11
C GLY A 659 28.77 -19.61 28.47
N SER A 660 27.68 -19.33 29.20
CA SER A 660 27.27 -17.98 29.60
C SER A 660 27.71 -17.65 31.02
N HIS A 661 28.92 -17.09 31.17
CA HIS A 661 29.58 -16.81 32.45
C HIS A 661 29.51 -15.33 32.83
N ASN A 662 29.67 -15.01 34.13
CA ASN A 662 29.85 -13.65 34.66
C ASN A 662 28.75 -12.65 34.26
N ASN A 663 27.52 -13.12 34.04
CA ASN A 663 26.40 -12.25 33.73
C ASN A 663 25.85 -11.60 35.01
N THR A 664 25.46 -10.33 34.96
CA THR A 664 24.98 -9.58 36.13
C THR A 664 23.52 -9.16 35.91
N PHE A 665 22.67 -9.41 36.90
CA PHE A 665 21.28 -8.96 36.97
C PHE A 665 21.12 -8.04 38.18
N GLU A 666 20.94 -6.75 37.96
CA GLU A 666 20.92 -5.70 38.99
C GLU A 666 19.59 -4.94 38.98
N ASN A 667 18.80 -5.04 40.06
CA ASN A 667 17.48 -4.39 40.19
C ASN A 667 16.51 -4.72 39.04
N VAL A 668 16.58 -5.92 38.47
CA VAL A 668 15.68 -6.36 37.39
C VAL A 668 14.43 -6.98 38.01
N GLY A 669 13.23 -6.63 37.55
CA GLY A 669 12.02 -7.38 37.91
C GLY A 669 11.91 -8.63 37.05
N ILE A 670 11.74 -9.83 37.63
CA ILE A 670 11.49 -11.04 36.86
C ILE A 670 10.19 -11.65 37.36
N SER A 671 9.24 -11.87 36.46
CA SER A 671 7.93 -12.44 36.78
C SER A 671 7.47 -13.41 35.68
N LEU A 672 6.54 -14.29 36.03
CA LEU A 672 5.85 -15.18 35.10
C LEU A 672 4.35 -15.15 35.38
N GLU A 673 3.52 -15.16 34.33
CA GLU A 673 2.06 -15.28 34.48
C GLU A 673 1.64 -16.70 34.86
N ASP A 674 2.25 -17.73 34.27
CA ASP A 674 2.02 -19.12 34.66
C ASP A 674 2.87 -19.54 35.87
N THR A 675 2.16 -19.91 36.93
CA THR A 675 2.77 -20.45 38.14
C THR A 675 3.45 -21.81 37.96
N SER A 676 3.33 -22.50 36.82
CA SER A 676 3.91 -23.84 36.62
C SER A 676 5.38 -23.84 36.15
N ALA A 677 5.82 -22.78 35.47
CA ALA A 677 7.15 -22.62 34.87
C ALA A 677 8.14 -21.86 35.79
N ASN A 678 9.46 -21.97 35.54
CA ASN A 678 10.47 -21.37 36.44
C ASN A 678 10.86 -19.97 35.96
N GLU A 679 10.75 -18.95 36.82
CA GLU A 679 11.12 -17.57 36.49
C GLU A 679 12.59 -17.45 36.11
N ILE A 680 13.46 -18.22 36.77
CA ILE A 680 14.85 -18.36 36.37
C ILE A 680 15.27 -19.83 36.27
N SER A 681 15.90 -20.17 35.15
CA SER A 681 16.51 -21.47 34.92
C SER A 681 17.96 -21.35 34.52
N PHE A 682 18.78 -22.21 35.09
CA PHE A 682 20.16 -22.42 34.69
C PHE A 682 20.27 -23.82 34.13
N THR A 683 20.41 -23.91 32.81
CA THR A 683 20.06 -25.15 32.12
C THR A 683 21.17 -26.20 32.10
N VAL A 684 22.48 -25.92 32.34
CA VAL A 684 23.59 -26.85 32.81
C VAL A 684 25.02 -26.26 32.56
N SER A 685 26.09 -27.08 32.47
CA SER A 685 27.16 -27.32 33.46
C SER A 685 28.44 -26.43 33.44
N SER A 686 28.38 -25.14 33.13
CA SER A 686 29.59 -24.29 33.19
C SER A 686 29.39 -22.81 33.49
N SER A 687 28.17 -22.28 33.61
CA SER A 687 27.97 -20.86 33.94
C SER A 687 28.55 -20.55 35.34
N ASN A 688 29.56 -19.68 35.39
CA ASN A 688 30.28 -19.31 36.61
C ASN A 688 30.29 -17.80 36.76
N GLY A 689 30.15 -17.29 37.98
CA GLY A 689 30.27 -15.86 38.29
C GLY A 689 29.01 -15.03 38.02
N THR A 690 27.86 -15.67 37.78
CA THR A 690 26.59 -14.93 37.63
C THR A 690 26.24 -14.21 38.94
N ARG A 691 25.91 -12.92 38.83
CA ARG A 691 25.62 -12.04 39.97
C ARG A 691 24.16 -11.61 39.94
N LEU A 692 23.47 -11.83 41.05
CA LEU A 692 22.07 -11.45 41.25
C LEU A 692 22.05 -10.39 42.36
N ILE A 693 21.82 -9.13 41.98
CA ILE A 693 22.03 -7.96 42.84
C ILE A 693 20.70 -7.21 43.03
N ASN A 694 20.20 -7.13 44.26
CA ASN A 694 18.91 -6.49 44.60
C ASN A 694 17.72 -6.99 43.74
N THR A 695 17.84 -8.19 43.18
CA THR A 695 16.83 -8.77 42.28
C THR A 695 15.96 -9.76 43.07
N PHE A 696 14.65 -9.71 42.85
CA PHE A 696 13.70 -10.66 43.44
C PHE A 696 13.45 -11.81 42.46
N PHE A 697 13.44 -13.04 42.97
CA PHE A 697 13.20 -14.25 42.20
C PHE A 697 12.19 -15.11 42.95
N GLY A 698 11.08 -15.41 42.29
CA GLY A 698 10.14 -16.47 42.63
C GLY A 698 10.71 -17.82 42.22
N ARG A 699 10.04 -18.54 41.33
CA ARG A 699 10.36 -19.95 41.05
C ARG A 699 11.70 -20.11 40.35
N TYR A 700 12.53 -21.06 40.78
CA TYR A 700 13.86 -21.27 40.22
C TYR A 700 14.19 -22.75 40.00
N LYS A 701 15.08 -23.01 39.03
CA LYS A 701 15.66 -24.33 38.79
C LYS A 701 17.14 -24.24 38.41
N PHE A 702 17.98 -24.97 39.15
CA PHE A 702 19.42 -25.11 38.94
C PHE A 702 19.72 -26.56 38.52
N ASN A 703 19.93 -26.83 37.21
CA ASN A 703 20.11 -28.20 36.70
C ASN A 703 21.54 -28.76 36.89
N ASP A 704 21.65 -30.09 37.07
CA ASP A 704 22.86 -30.96 37.13
C ASP A 704 24.17 -30.38 37.72
N GLY A 705 24.04 -29.56 38.76
CA GLY A 705 25.17 -28.88 39.41
C GLY A 705 25.69 -27.75 38.55
N ILE A 706 25.26 -26.52 38.84
CA ILE A 706 25.80 -25.32 38.21
C ILE A 706 27.28 -25.23 38.59
N LYS A 707 28.18 -25.59 37.67
CA LYS A 707 29.63 -25.56 37.92
C LYS A 707 30.13 -24.13 37.93
N GLY A 708 30.09 -23.49 39.10
CA GLY A 708 30.58 -22.14 39.28
C GLY A 708 30.00 -21.40 40.48
N THR A 709 30.66 -20.31 40.82
CA THR A 709 30.30 -19.36 41.86
C THR A 709 29.03 -18.60 41.48
N LEU A 710 27.91 -18.87 42.15
CA LEU A 710 26.72 -18.02 42.12
C LEU A 710 26.84 -16.95 43.20
N ILE A 711 26.56 -15.70 42.85
CA ILE A 711 26.65 -14.56 43.78
C ILE A 711 25.26 -13.96 43.96
N PHE A 712 24.82 -13.92 45.21
CA PHE A 712 23.66 -13.15 45.64
C PHE A 712 24.15 -11.93 46.40
N GLU A 713 23.66 -10.75 46.06
CA GLU A 713 24.06 -9.50 46.70
C GLU A 713 22.82 -8.65 46.97
N ASN A 714 22.65 -8.29 48.23
CA ASN A 714 21.80 -7.18 48.62
C ASN A 714 22.74 -6.04 49.01
N THR A 715 22.79 -5.00 48.18
CA THR A 715 23.73 -3.87 48.36
C THR A 715 23.54 -3.12 49.68
N GLN A 716 22.41 -3.32 50.37
CA GLN A 716 22.15 -2.76 51.68
C GLN A 716 22.62 -3.66 52.83
N PHE A 717 22.60 -4.99 52.67
CA PHE A 717 22.73 -5.92 53.80
C PHE A 717 23.90 -6.90 53.71
N GLY A 718 24.32 -7.29 52.51
CA GLY A 718 25.42 -8.23 52.37
C GLY A 718 25.45 -8.98 51.04
N LYS A 719 26.44 -9.86 50.93
CA LYS A 719 26.71 -10.71 49.77
C LYS A 719 26.95 -12.15 50.22
N ILE A 720 26.42 -13.08 49.45
CA ILE A 720 26.70 -14.52 49.51
C ILE A 720 27.37 -14.93 48.20
N GLN A 721 28.53 -15.57 48.30
CA GLN A 721 29.29 -16.09 47.18
C GLN A 721 29.53 -17.58 47.38
N PHE A 722 28.80 -18.43 46.65
CA PHE A 722 28.99 -19.87 46.69
C PHE A 722 30.36 -20.26 46.12
N LEU A 723 31.05 -21.19 46.78
CA LEU A 723 32.38 -21.65 46.37
C LEU A 723 32.32 -22.92 45.53
N GLU A 724 31.24 -23.69 45.71
CA GLU A 724 30.98 -24.96 45.04
C GLU A 724 29.71 -24.90 44.20
N SER A 725 29.45 -25.97 43.45
CA SER A 725 28.34 -26.04 42.51
C SER A 725 27.01 -26.17 43.22
N VAL A 726 26.11 -25.20 43.03
CA VAL A 726 24.74 -25.27 43.58
C VAL A 726 23.79 -26.02 42.63
N ASN A 727 22.85 -26.76 43.22
CA ASN A 727 21.75 -27.46 42.54
C ASN A 727 20.46 -27.26 43.35
N GLY A 728 19.29 -27.38 42.73
CA GLY A 728 18.02 -27.36 43.44
C GLY A 728 16.94 -26.61 42.69
N SER A 729 15.71 -26.76 43.15
CA SER A 729 14.57 -26.05 42.59
C SER A 729 13.57 -25.71 43.68
N GLY A 730 12.96 -24.55 43.59
CA GLY A 730 12.04 -24.05 44.62
C GLY A 730 11.05 -23.05 44.05
N ALA A 731 9.97 -22.81 44.79
CA ALA A 731 8.91 -21.90 44.39
C ALA A 731 9.27 -20.41 44.61
N ASN A 732 10.28 -20.13 45.44
CA ASN A 732 10.69 -18.76 45.77
C ASN A 732 12.16 -18.70 46.21
N LEU A 733 13.05 -18.34 45.29
CA LEU A 733 14.49 -18.22 45.56
C LEU A 733 14.79 -17.10 46.55
N SER A 734 14.03 -15.99 46.51
CA SER A 734 14.17 -14.89 47.48
C SER A 734 13.73 -15.26 48.90
N HIS A 735 12.92 -16.30 49.07
CA HIS A 735 12.65 -16.93 50.36
C HIS A 735 13.78 -17.90 50.76
N ASP A 736 14.24 -18.70 49.80
CA ASP A 736 15.22 -19.76 50.06
C ASP A 736 16.63 -19.20 50.28
N VAL A 737 16.96 -18.02 49.75
CA VAL A 737 18.22 -17.28 49.99
C VAL A 737 17.88 -15.90 50.53
N ARG A 738 18.17 -15.66 51.81
CA ARG A 738 17.84 -14.41 52.51
C ARG A 738 19.08 -13.73 53.04
N ILE A 739 19.25 -12.46 52.69
CA ILE A 739 20.27 -11.57 53.24
C ILE A 739 19.54 -10.43 53.95
N GLY A 740 19.60 -10.42 55.28
CA GLY A 740 18.97 -9.42 56.12
C GLY A 740 20.00 -8.59 56.88
N ASN A 741 19.53 -7.59 57.62
CA ASN A 741 20.39 -6.80 58.51
C ASN A 741 21.01 -7.72 59.56
N ASN A 742 22.30 -8.00 59.42
CA ASN A 742 23.10 -8.82 60.33
C ASN A 742 22.78 -10.33 60.33
N SER A 743 22.13 -10.86 59.30
CA SER A 743 21.89 -12.29 59.18
C SER A 743 21.79 -12.76 57.74
N VAL A 744 22.26 -13.97 57.49
CA VAL A 744 22.05 -14.69 56.22
C VAL A 744 21.45 -16.06 56.50
N THR A 745 20.51 -16.47 55.67
CA THR A 745 19.90 -17.80 55.74
C THR A 745 19.80 -18.37 54.34
N VAL A 746 20.17 -19.63 54.18
CA VAL A 746 19.84 -20.42 52.99
C VAL A 746 19.08 -21.65 53.44
N GLU A 747 17.88 -21.86 52.90
CA GLU A 747 16.98 -22.95 53.28
C GLU A 747 17.40 -24.28 52.63
N SER A 748 18.40 -24.92 53.23
CA SER A 748 18.98 -26.17 52.75
C SER A 748 18.17 -27.42 53.13
N GLY A 749 17.19 -27.31 54.04
CA GLY A 749 16.42 -28.47 54.53
C GLY A 749 15.50 -29.06 53.48
N ASN A 750 14.83 -28.21 52.71
CA ASN A 750 13.98 -28.61 51.59
C ASN A 750 14.72 -28.57 50.23
N ASN A 751 15.88 -27.90 50.18
CA ASN A 751 16.70 -27.73 48.98
C ASN A 751 18.16 -28.12 49.25
N PRO A 752 18.48 -29.43 49.38
CA PRO A 752 19.79 -29.90 49.82
C PRO A 752 20.92 -29.54 48.85
N GLY A 753 20.64 -29.30 47.58
CA GLY A 753 21.67 -28.87 46.61
C GLY A 753 22.09 -27.39 46.76
N LEU A 754 21.39 -26.60 47.58
CA LEU A 754 21.86 -25.27 48.00
C LEU A 754 22.80 -25.36 49.20
N ASN A 755 23.01 -26.54 49.78
CA ASN A 755 23.78 -26.75 51.00
C ASN A 755 25.31 -26.77 50.76
N GLU A 756 25.80 -25.80 50.02
CA GLU A 756 27.20 -25.73 49.57
C GLU A 756 28.01 -24.68 50.33
N SER A 757 29.33 -24.84 50.35
CA SER A 757 30.19 -23.85 51.02
C SER A 757 30.14 -22.47 50.36
N ALA A 758 30.26 -21.41 51.16
CA ALA A 758 30.13 -20.04 50.68
C ALA A 758 30.97 -19.05 51.48
N ASN A 759 31.42 -17.99 50.81
CA ASN A 759 31.90 -16.77 51.44
C ASN A 759 30.74 -15.79 51.61
N ILE A 760 30.63 -15.22 52.80
CA ILE A 760 29.61 -14.26 53.18
C ILE A 760 30.30 -12.95 53.55
N THR A 761 29.75 -11.83 53.11
CA THR A 761 30.08 -10.50 53.62
C THR A 761 28.79 -9.85 54.08
N LEU A 762 28.69 -9.44 55.34
CA LEU A 762 27.58 -8.65 55.85
C LEU A 762 28.00 -7.18 55.91
N TYR A 763 27.19 -6.30 55.33
CA TYR A 763 27.48 -4.87 55.24
C TYR A 763 26.98 -4.12 56.46
N GLY A 764 27.71 -3.08 56.88
CA GLY A 764 27.27 -2.18 57.96
C GLY A 764 27.07 -2.88 59.31
N ILE A 765 27.94 -3.84 59.64
CA ILE A 765 27.95 -4.48 60.96
C ILE A 765 28.58 -3.55 61.98
N GLY A 766 29.86 -3.18 61.79
CA GLY A 766 30.62 -2.30 62.69
C GLY A 766 30.75 -2.82 64.12
N ASP A 767 31.24 -1.95 65.02
CA ASP A 767 31.25 -2.25 66.46
C ASP A 767 29.86 -2.01 67.06
N ARG A 768 29.13 -3.11 67.32
CA ARG A 768 27.81 -3.09 67.95
C ARG A 768 27.85 -3.18 69.48
N GLY A 769 29.04 -3.08 70.09
CA GLY A 769 29.21 -3.10 71.54
C GLY A 769 29.03 -4.49 72.17
N PHE A 770 29.31 -5.56 71.43
CA PHE A 770 29.26 -6.94 71.93
C PHE A 770 30.53 -7.30 72.70
N ASP A 771 30.39 -7.78 73.95
CA ASP A 771 31.53 -8.15 74.79
C ASP A 771 32.21 -9.47 74.34
N ASN A 772 31.43 -10.40 73.76
CA ASN A 772 31.93 -11.69 73.27
C ASN A 772 31.44 -11.99 71.86
N ILE A 773 31.80 -11.11 70.91
CA ILE A 773 31.36 -11.21 69.52
C ILE A 773 31.77 -12.54 68.87
N ALA A 774 30.85 -13.14 68.13
CA ALA A 774 31.06 -14.38 67.39
C ALA A 774 30.15 -14.43 66.16
N VAL A 775 30.55 -15.21 65.17
CA VAL A 775 29.62 -15.74 64.16
C VAL A 775 28.71 -16.73 64.89
N LEU A 776 27.41 -16.50 64.83
CA LEU A 776 26.38 -17.37 65.37
C LEU A 776 25.81 -18.24 64.26
N ARG A 777 25.67 -19.53 64.54
CA ARG A 777 24.91 -20.50 63.76
C ARG A 777 23.68 -20.91 64.55
N ASP A 778 22.49 -20.71 63.99
CA ASP A 778 21.21 -21.01 64.63
C ASP A 778 21.10 -20.38 66.05
N GLY A 779 21.63 -19.16 66.19
CA GLY A 779 21.65 -18.40 67.44
C GLY A 779 22.71 -18.83 68.47
N ARG A 780 23.55 -19.83 68.17
CA ARG A 780 24.65 -20.32 69.03
C ARG A 780 26.00 -20.01 68.41
N ARG A 781 27.07 -19.91 69.19
CA ARG A 781 28.43 -19.70 68.64
C ARG A 781 28.74 -20.79 67.59
N CYS A 782 29.12 -20.37 66.38
CA CYS A 782 29.48 -21.30 65.32
C CYS A 782 30.70 -22.15 65.75
N PRO A 783 30.63 -23.48 65.65
CA PRO A 783 31.74 -24.34 66.05
C PRO A 783 32.99 -24.17 65.17
N ASP A 784 34.15 -24.39 65.77
CA ASP A 784 35.44 -24.36 65.08
C ASP A 784 35.45 -25.36 63.91
N GLY A 785 35.90 -24.92 62.74
CA GLY A 785 35.96 -25.72 61.51
C GLY A 785 34.69 -25.70 60.66
N ILE A 786 33.61 -25.03 61.10
CA ILE A 786 32.40 -24.79 60.28
C ILE A 786 32.40 -23.37 59.71
N CYS A 787 32.75 -22.39 60.53
CA CYS A 787 32.87 -20.98 60.13
C CYS A 787 34.29 -20.47 60.36
N TYR A 788 34.77 -19.61 59.48
CA TYR A 788 36.01 -18.87 59.66
C TYR A 788 35.83 -17.42 59.20
N ASN A 789 36.12 -16.46 60.09
CA ASN A 789 36.04 -15.04 59.76
C ASN A 789 37.34 -14.56 59.10
N PHE A 790 37.20 -13.88 57.97
CA PHE A 790 38.28 -13.28 57.21
C PHE A 790 38.63 -11.87 57.69
N THR A 791 37.64 -11.14 58.18
CA THR A 791 37.80 -9.79 58.74
C THR A 791 37.55 -9.79 60.24
N SER A 792 37.87 -8.69 60.93
CA SER A 792 37.46 -8.55 62.33
C SER A 792 35.94 -8.52 62.40
N LEU A 793 35.34 -9.17 63.41
CA LEU A 793 33.88 -9.14 63.59
C LEU A 793 33.36 -7.74 64.00
N THR A 794 34.26 -6.79 64.26
CA THR A 794 33.96 -5.38 64.56
C THR A 794 34.18 -4.46 63.37
N ASP A 795 34.64 -4.98 62.22
CA ASP A 795 34.83 -4.17 61.01
C ASP A 795 33.48 -3.68 60.48
N GLU A 796 33.48 -2.58 59.73
CA GLU A 796 32.27 -2.03 59.09
C GLU A 796 31.57 -3.12 58.25
N ASP A 797 32.36 -3.86 57.46
CA ASP A 797 31.90 -5.04 56.73
C ASP A 797 32.56 -6.31 57.28
N VAL A 798 31.74 -7.26 57.68
CA VAL A 798 32.21 -8.52 58.30
C VAL A 798 32.14 -9.64 57.28
N SER A 799 33.29 -10.22 56.95
CA SER A 799 33.39 -11.35 56.02
C SER A 799 33.81 -12.63 56.71
N PHE A 800 33.15 -13.73 56.38
CA PHE A 800 33.42 -15.07 56.89
C PHE A 800 33.00 -16.14 55.89
N ASN A 801 33.44 -17.38 56.05
CA ASN A 801 32.93 -18.50 55.28
C ASN A 801 32.07 -19.46 56.12
N VAL A 802 31.33 -20.30 55.43
CA VAL A 802 30.59 -21.44 55.99
C VAL A 802 30.79 -22.65 55.10
N ASN A 803 30.82 -23.85 55.69
CA ASN A 803 30.93 -25.10 54.94
C ASN A 803 29.58 -25.63 54.42
N TYR A 804 28.48 -25.24 55.06
CA TYR A 804 27.12 -25.68 54.75
C TYR A 804 26.10 -24.74 55.39
N TRP A 805 24.85 -24.78 54.95
CA TRP A 805 23.83 -23.77 55.23
C TRP A 805 22.84 -24.14 56.32
N THR A 806 22.55 -23.13 57.15
CA THR A 806 21.47 -23.04 58.15
C THR A 806 21.14 -21.55 58.27
N ASN A 807 21.00 -20.99 59.48
CA ASN A 807 20.96 -19.56 59.71
C ASN A 807 22.27 -19.05 60.35
N TYR A 808 22.89 -18.01 59.78
CA TYR A 808 24.10 -17.38 60.31
C TYR A 808 23.90 -15.88 60.59
N SER A 809 24.50 -15.38 61.67
CA SER A 809 24.43 -13.95 62.07
C SER A 809 25.66 -13.54 62.86
N ILE A 810 25.91 -12.24 63.06
CA ILE A 810 26.92 -11.76 64.02
C ILE A 810 26.23 -11.38 65.33
N GLY A 811 26.76 -11.83 66.46
CA GLY A 811 26.18 -11.49 67.77
C GLY A 811 27.04 -11.95 68.94
N GLU A 812 26.46 -11.94 70.14
CA GLU A 812 27.16 -12.41 71.35
C GLU A 812 27.18 -13.94 71.42
N GLY A 813 28.36 -14.53 71.42
CA GLY A 813 28.54 -15.96 71.70
C GLY A 813 28.27 -16.26 73.17
N GLY A 814 27.10 -16.81 73.50
CA GLY A 814 26.82 -17.33 74.84
C GLY A 814 27.73 -18.51 75.23
N LEU A 815 27.81 -18.81 76.53
CA LEU A 815 28.41 -20.05 77.06
C LEU A 815 27.34 -21.13 77.15
N TYR A 816 27.51 -22.23 76.40
CA TYR A 816 26.53 -23.32 76.30
C TYR A 816 27.03 -24.68 76.83
N ASN A 817 28.30 -24.76 77.26
CA ASN A 817 28.90 -25.93 77.89
C ASN A 817 29.68 -25.50 79.15
N CYS A 818 29.76 -26.38 80.15
CA CYS A 818 30.59 -26.16 81.34
C CYS A 818 32.06 -25.98 80.93
N ARG A 819 32.67 -24.86 81.33
CA ARG A 819 34.11 -24.61 81.21
C ARG A 819 34.63 -23.83 82.40
N GLU A 820 35.95 -23.78 82.53
CA GLU A 820 36.62 -22.97 83.55
C GLU A 820 36.47 -21.46 83.22
N LEU A 821 36.00 -20.68 84.20
CA LEU A 821 35.83 -19.24 84.11
C LEU A 821 36.95 -18.57 84.93
N ASN A 822 38.05 -18.21 84.27
CA ASN A 822 39.30 -17.87 84.94
C ASN A 822 39.77 -16.41 84.73
N GLU A 823 38.92 -15.54 84.18
CA GLU A 823 39.26 -14.11 84.00
C GLU A 823 38.62 -13.22 85.09
N PRO A 824 39.41 -12.48 85.88
CA PRO A 824 38.88 -11.54 86.88
C PRO A 824 38.06 -10.42 86.24
N ASN A 825 36.89 -10.11 86.82
CA ASN A 825 35.95 -9.04 86.41
C ASN A 825 35.22 -9.24 85.06
N LYS A 826 35.28 -10.43 84.46
CA LYS A 826 34.53 -10.73 83.22
C LYS A 826 33.13 -11.25 83.55
N VAL A 827 32.10 -10.66 82.95
CA VAL A 827 30.71 -11.12 83.06
C VAL A 827 30.49 -12.24 82.04
N TYR A 828 30.07 -13.40 82.53
CA TYR A 828 29.79 -14.57 81.71
C TYR A 828 28.29 -14.82 81.70
N VAL A 829 27.65 -14.64 80.55
CA VAL A 829 26.20 -14.83 80.39
C VAL A 829 25.91 -16.26 79.92
N LEU A 830 25.29 -17.05 80.80
CA LEU A 830 24.76 -18.37 80.47
C LEU A 830 23.40 -18.18 79.78
N ARG A 831 23.19 -18.77 78.60
CA ARG A 831 21.88 -18.78 77.93
C ARG A 831 21.38 -20.24 77.90
N ASN A 832 20.27 -20.50 78.59
CA ASN A 832 19.65 -21.83 78.69
C ASN A 832 19.06 -22.29 77.35
N ASP A 833 18.96 -23.61 77.19
CA ASP A 833 18.14 -24.30 76.19
C ASP A 833 16.67 -23.82 76.19
#